data_AF-A0A817DT73-F1
#
_entry.id   AF-A0A817DT73-F1
#
_cell.length_a   1.000
_cell.length_b   1.000
_cell.length_c   1.000
_cell.angle_alpha   90.00
_cell.angle_beta   90.00
_cell.angle_gamma   90.00
#
_symmetry.space_group_name_H-M   'P 1'
#
loop_
_entity.id
_entity.type
_entity.pdbx_description
1 polymer ?
#
loop_
_entity_poly.entity_id
_entity_poly.type
_entity_poly.pdbx_seq_one_letter_code
_entity_poly.pdbx_strand_id
1 'polypeptide(L)'
;MCTLIENPSTSRKFESTIQSSFYPTTNVRRKWWKESIAYQIYPRSFQDSNGDGIGDIRGIIQRLDHIKDLGADLIWVCPIFKSPNDDNGYDISDFQDIMDVFGTMEDVDELIKQVHNRNMRIIFDLVLNHTSDEHPWFIESRSSHTNPKRDWYIWRDGKPGGLRPNNWESIFNGSAWEYDKETDQYYLHLFSRKMPDVNWECPGLRQEFYKIALWWLDRGIDGFRIDAVSHIKKKPGLPDLPNPKQLEFVSSFDYHMNVEGIEEFLTEFKRETYGGRDVVTVGEANGVDADQAVDWVDEKDGKFNMIFQFEVTNLWDKTLSTLNVLPVKRILTRWQKSLEKTGWNAVFLENHDKPRIVSTWGNDKEHWRDCATSFATVYMLMMGTPFIYEGQEIGMTNVRFPSISDYPDVAARNFYNLELAKGIDHNELMEMIYMTGRDNARTPMQWDDSLNAGFSTAQQAWIGINPNYVHINVAQQEKDEHSILNFYKRLTRLRKENDIFIYGIYDLILSNHKQIYGYTRTSDTKRAYVLTNLTDRVAQFTLYQGLSSSQLVLTNLLEPIPEHKNEKSFKFHPYEIRVYIIDYKKKELHHLQKEKHAIDQSKNIQSTLSTETKRKDDTSESLTKRQTVALQKLEQMSHNLLLQSEQNQNDIISALTEATAKALSEIETSKQQTKHKSTSVEIDQENVVPADSSEIDLENEPIYKKRERQRSLVLHLENAIPVVQNDPSSSDQRRRSFSTVISRISRKPSFIGHHTDSSDEENDNEKTTKLTNEIEDESTDLSGKDIDYSVLYDDTIEDYSFTSARKQAQKQTSPYQQEEMLQQPKEQK
;
A
#
# COMPACT_ATOMS: atom_id res chain seq x y z
N MET A 1 -50.72 26.99 -30.83
CA MET A 1 -49.45 27.63 -31.24
C MET A 1 -48.63 26.53 -31.89
N CYS A 2 -48.77 26.22 -33.18
CA CYS A 2 -48.68 27.10 -34.36
C CYS A 2 -47.38 27.90 -34.39
N THR A 3 -46.48 27.48 -35.29
CA THR A 3 -45.46 28.26 -36.02
C THR A 3 -44.68 29.33 -35.26
N LEU A 4 -43.35 29.16 -35.18
CA LEU A 4 -42.39 30.24 -35.44
C LEU A 4 -40.98 29.69 -35.77
N ILE A 5 -40.72 29.61 -37.08
CA ILE A 5 -39.47 29.93 -37.80
C ILE A 5 -38.17 29.14 -37.51
N GLU A 6 -37.74 28.48 -38.58
CA GLU A 6 -36.43 27.89 -38.86
C GLU A 6 -35.29 28.92 -38.76
N ASN A 7 -34.12 28.50 -38.25
CA ASN A 7 -32.86 29.22 -38.53
C ASN A 7 -31.66 28.24 -38.55
N PRO A 8 -31.17 27.83 -39.74
CA PRO A 8 -30.09 26.83 -39.84
C PRO A 8 -28.69 27.36 -39.47
N SER A 9 -28.57 28.63 -39.06
CA SER A 9 -27.30 29.22 -38.59
C SER A 9 -27.01 28.99 -37.11
N THR A 10 -28.03 28.80 -36.28
CA THR A 10 -27.88 28.50 -34.84
C THR A 10 -27.65 27.02 -34.56
N SER A 11 -28.17 26.08 -35.36
CA SER A 11 -27.93 24.64 -35.14
C SER A 11 -26.44 24.32 -35.21
N ARG A 12 -25.70 24.81 -36.22
CA ARG A 12 -24.28 24.51 -36.37
C ARG A 12 -23.41 25.00 -35.22
N LYS A 13 -23.76 26.13 -34.58
CA LYS A 13 -23.06 26.61 -33.36
C LYS A 13 -23.47 25.85 -32.10
N PHE A 14 -24.70 25.37 -32.00
CA PHE A 14 -25.12 24.51 -30.89
C PHE A 14 -24.54 23.09 -31.02
N GLU A 15 -24.55 22.52 -32.22
CA GLU A 15 -23.94 21.21 -32.53
C GLU A 15 -22.43 21.25 -32.33
N SER A 16 -21.72 22.31 -32.76
CA SER A 16 -20.27 22.41 -32.50
C SER A 16 -19.91 22.57 -31.02
N THR A 17 -20.79 23.17 -30.21
CA THR A 17 -20.55 23.39 -28.77
C THR A 17 -20.92 22.16 -27.93
N ILE A 18 -21.88 21.36 -28.38
CA ILE A 18 -22.26 20.09 -27.73
C ILE A 18 -21.32 18.94 -28.19
N GLN A 19 -20.78 18.97 -29.40
CA GLN A 19 -19.80 17.97 -29.86
C GLN A 19 -18.44 18.01 -29.14
N SER A 20 -18.10 19.10 -28.44
CA SER A 20 -16.82 19.23 -27.70
C SER A 20 -16.91 18.92 -26.20
N SER A 21 -18.07 18.48 -25.68
CA SER A 21 -18.29 18.32 -24.22
C SER A 21 -18.85 16.96 -23.78
N PHE A 22 -19.03 16.01 -24.70
CA PHE A 22 -19.71 14.72 -24.44
C PHE A 22 -18.89 13.46 -24.70
N TYR A 23 -17.58 13.59 -24.89
CA TYR A 23 -16.65 12.47 -24.96
C TYR A 23 -15.66 12.58 -23.80
N PRO A 24 -15.46 11.53 -22.98
CA PRO A 24 -14.29 11.42 -22.14
C PRO A 24 -13.12 10.95 -23.04
N THR A 25 -12.77 11.78 -24.04
CA THR A 25 -11.43 11.72 -24.61
C THR A 25 -10.49 11.94 -23.43
N THR A 26 -9.75 10.91 -23.02
CA THR A 26 -8.65 11.07 -22.08
C THR A 26 -7.62 11.92 -22.79
N ASN A 27 -7.74 13.25 -22.63
CA ASN A 27 -6.85 14.25 -23.21
C ASN A 27 -5.51 14.30 -22.43
N VAL A 28 -5.11 13.12 -21.94
CA VAL A 28 -3.89 12.82 -21.21
C VAL A 28 -2.77 12.92 -22.22
N ARG A 29 -1.86 13.88 -22.01
CA ARG A 29 -0.76 14.10 -22.94
C ARG A 29 0.12 12.86 -22.99
N ARG A 30 0.37 12.36 -24.21
CA ARG A 30 1.35 11.30 -24.45
C ARG A 30 2.74 11.76 -24.00
N LYS A 31 3.43 10.88 -23.29
CA LYS A 31 4.77 11.08 -22.74
C LYS A 31 5.45 9.72 -22.71
N TRP A 32 6.73 9.66 -23.09
CA TRP A 32 7.47 8.39 -23.18
C TRP A 32 7.37 7.59 -21.86
N TRP A 33 7.57 8.26 -20.72
CA TRP A 33 7.51 7.63 -19.39
C TRP A 33 6.12 7.10 -18.99
N LYS A 34 5.03 7.54 -19.64
CA LYS A 34 3.68 6.97 -19.46
C LYS A 34 3.51 5.65 -20.23
N GLU A 35 4.21 5.52 -21.36
CA GLU A 35 4.20 4.36 -22.26
C GLU A 35 5.27 3.31 -21.89
N SER A 36 6.25 3.72 -21.09
CA SER A 36 7.32 2.90 -20.56
C SER A 36 6.85 1.72 -19.70
N ILE A 37 7.75 0.75 -19.59
CA ILE A 37 7.71 -0.35 -18.61
C ILE A 37 9.06 -0.32 -17.91
N ALA A 38 9.02 -0.15 -16.59
CA ALA A 38 10.22 -0.01 -15.79
C ALA A 38 10.72 -1.35 -15.26
N TYR A 39 12.04 -1.49 -15.12
CA TYR A 39 12.72 -2.62 -14.49
C TYR A 39 13.65 -2.08 -13.40
N GLN A 40 13.44 -2.49 -12.15
CA GLN A 40 14.29 -2.14 -11.01
C GLN A 40 15.40 -3.19 -10.85
N ILE A 41 16.64 -2.71 -10.79
CA ILE A 41 17.85 -3.48 -10.56
C ILE A 41 18.38 -3.19 -9.15
N TYR A 42 18.66 -4.24 -8.39
CA TYR A 42 19.44 -4.19 -7.15
C TYR A 42 20.88 -4.60 -7.47
N PRO A 43 21.80 -3.64 -7.71
CA PRO A 43 23.07 -3.88 -8.41
C PRO A 43 23.89 -5.01 -7.76
N ARG A 44 23.91 -5.04 -6.43
CA ARG A 44 24.62 -6.02 -5.59
C ARG A 44 24.24 -7.48 -5.86
N SER A 45 23.05 -7.76 -6.40
CA SER A 45 22.52 -9.11 -6.60
C SER A 45 22.16 -9.44 -8.05
N PHE A 46 22.32 -8.49 -8.97
CA PHE A 46 21.90 -8.68 -10.36
C PHE A 46 22.87 -9.53 -11.18
N GLN A 47 24.15 -9.16 -11.24
CA GLN A 47 25.20 -9.94 -11.92
C GLN A 47 26.59 -9.49 -11.45
N ASP A 48 27.42 -10.42 -10.98
CA ASP A 48 28.86 -10.25 -10.78
C ASP A 48 29.59 -10.56 -12.10
N SER A 49 30.49 -9.67 -12.53
CA SER A 49 31.30 -9.83 -13.74
C SER A 49 32.77 -10.15 -13.48
N ASN A 50 33.24 -10.06 -12.24
CA ASN A 50 34.64 -10.09 -11.86
C ASN A 50 35.04 -11.34 -11.02
N GLY A 51 34.06 -11.97 -10.35
CA GLY A 51 34.23 -13.18 -9.53
C GLY A 51 34.49 -12.94 -8.04
N ASP A 52 34.14 -11.78 -7.49
CA ASP A 52 34.25 -11.47 -6.06
C ASP A 52 32.99 -11.83 -5.24
N GLY A 53 31.88 -12.17 -5.90
CA GLY A 53 30.62 -12.54 -5.26
C GLY A 53 29.61 -11.40 -5.07
N ILE A 54 29.93 -10.19 -5.55
CA ILE A 54 29.09 -8.99 -5.51
C ILE A 54 28.72 -8.56 -6.94
N GLY A 55 27.45 -8.22 -7.15
CA GLY A 55 27.00 -7.74 -8.46
C GLY A 55 27.47 -6.31 -8.76
N ASP A 56 27.82 -6.04 -10.02
CA ASP A 56 28.55 -4.83 -10.43
C ASP A 56 27.98 -4.18 -11.73
N ILE A 57 28.46 -2.97 -12.06
CA ILE A 57 27.97 -2.20 -13.22
C ILE A 57 28.27 -2.89 -14.56
N ARG A 58 29.39 -3.59 -14.70
CA ARG A 58 29.72 -4.36 -15.90
C ARG A 58 28.83 -5.59 -16.02
N GLY A 59 28.43 -6.20 -14.91
CA GLY A 59 27.39 -7.23 -14.84
C GLY A 59 26.02 -6.72 -15.33
N ILE A 60 25.61 -5.52 -14.92
CA ILE A 60 24.39 -4.87 -15.47
C ILE A 60 24.48 -4.75 -16.99
N ILE A 61 25.62 -4.25 -17.52
CA ILE A 61 25.84 -4.09 -18.96
C ILE A 61 25.70 -5.42 -19.72
N GLN A 62 26.18 -6.54 -19.15
CA GLN A 62 26.06 -7.88 -19.75
C GLN A 62 24.61 -8.37 -19.88
N ARG A 63 23.69 -7.89 -19.02
CA ARG A 63 22.30 -8.36 -18.94
C ARG A 63 21.27 -7.37 -19.52
N LEU A 64 21.70 -6.25 -20.11
CA LEU A 64 20.79 -5.27 -20.74
C LEU A 64 19.91 -5.86 -21.86
N ASP A 65 20.39 -6.88 -22.57
CA ASP A 65 19.61 -7.53 -23.63
C ASP A 65 18.44 -8.36 -23.07
N HIS A 66 18.58 -8.97 -21.88
CA HIS A 66 17.45 -9.64 -21.17
C HIS A 66 16.34 -8.65 -20.82
N ILE A 67 16.70 -7.50 -20.23
CA ILE A 67 15.74 -6.44 -19.86
C ILE A 67 14.99 -5.91 -21.09
N LYS A 68 15.71 -5.74 -22.19
CA LYS A 68 15.14 -5.31 -23.47
C LYS A 68 14.19 -6.37 -24.07
N ASP A 69 14.61 -7.64 -24.07
CA ASP A 69 13.82 -8.74 -24.63
C ASP A 69 12.61 -9.10 -23.74
N LEU A 70 12.65 -8.77 -22.45
CA LEU A 70 11.48 -8.73 -21.56
C LEU A 70 10.44 -7.68 -22.01
N GLY A 71 10.88 -6.62 -22.69
CA GLY A 71 10.07 -5.51 -23.15
C GLY A 71 10.01 -4.31 -22.19
N ALA A 72 10.92 -4.27 -21.20
CA ALA A 72 11.14 -3.07 -20.39
C ALA A 72 12.02 -2.06 -21.16
N ASP A 73 11.84 -0.77 -20.86
CA ASP A 73 12.55 0.32 -21.54
C ASP A 73 12.97 1.48 -20.63
N LEU A 74 12.68 1.38 -19.33
CA LEU A 74 13.14 2.29 -18.29
C LEU A 74 13.83 1.48 -17.19
N ILE A 75 15.12 1.67 -16.98
CA ILE A 75 15.88 0.98 -15.95
C ILE A 75 16.00 1.90 -14.75
N TRP A 76 15.58 1.44 -13.57
CA TRP A 76 15.91 2.05 -12.29
C TRP A 76 17.03 1.23 -11.66
N VAL A 77 18.17 1.84 -11.39
CA VAL A 77 19.24 1.23 -10.60
C VAL A 77 19.18 1.81 -9.18
N CYS A 78 19.08 0.94 -8.17
CA CYS A 78 19.30 1.31 -6.77
C CYS A 78 20.70 1.93 -6.55
N PRO A 79 21.00 2.54 -5.39
CA PRO A 79 22.22 3.33 -5.19
C PRO A 79 23.51 2.60 -5.60
N ILE A 80 24.32 3.26 -6.44
CA ILE A 80 25.65 2.80 -6.87
C ILE A 80 26.80 3.68 -6.36
N PHE A 81 26.48 4.72 -5.59
CA PHE A 81 27.42 5.75 -5.13
C PHE A 81 28.30 5.25 -3.99
N LYS A 82 29.40 5.96 -3.74
CA LYS A 82 30.32 5.62 -2.65
C LYS A 82 29.60 5.58 -1.31
N SER A 83 29.72 4.47 -0.58
CA SER A 83 29.00 4.20 0.67
C SER A 83 29.72 3.14 1.52
N PRO A 84 29.70 3.25 2.87
CA PRO A 84 30.14 2.18 3.77
C PRO A 84 29.30 0.89 3.73
N ASN A 85 28.10 0.90 3.11
CA ASN A 85 27.15 -0.21 3.03
C ASN A 85 26.54 -0.64 4.38
N ASP A 86 26.28 0.29 5.30
CA ASP A 86 25.48 0.00 6.50
C ASP A 86 24.00 -0.26 6.16
N ASP A 87 23.48 0.36 5.08
CA ASP A 87 22.22 0.00 4.43
C ASP A 87 22.41 -0.22 2.92
N ASN A 88 23.45 -0.99 2.57
CA ASN A 88 23.76 -1.45 1.21
C ASN A 88 23.71 -0.36 0.10
N GLY A 89 24.20 0.85 0.40
CA GLY A 89 24.35 1.93 -0.59
C GLY A 89 23.47 3.15 -0.34
N TYR A 90 22.45 3.08 0.52
CA TYR A 90 21.64 4.24 0.90
C TYR A 90 22.39 5.20 1.85
N ASP A 91 23.32 4.68 2.64
CA ASP A 91 24.28 5.46 3.44
C ASP A 91 25.42 6.03 2.56
N ILE A 92 25.12 7.04 1.74
CA ILE A 92 26.07 7.62 0.77
C ILE A 92 27.13 8.51 1.44
N SER A 93 28.42 8.24 1.21
CA SER A 93 29.57 9.05 1.66
C SER A 93 30.17 9.95 0.58
N ASP A 94 29.90 9.71 -0.71
CA ASP A 94 30.12 10.66 -1.81
C ASP A 94 29.09 10.44 -2.93
N PHE A 95 28.29 11.47 -3.25
CA PHE A 95 27.25 11.43 -4.29
C PHE A 95 27.78 11.49 -5.73
N GLN A 96 29.05 11.80 -5.94
CA GLN A 96 29.66 12.01 -7.26
C GLN A 96 30.79 11.01 -7.55
N ASP A 97 31.00 10.05 -6.66
CA ASP A 97 31.92 8.92 -6.82
C ASP A 97 31.16 7.58 -6.75
N ILE A 98 31.73 6.52 -7.32
CA ILE A 98 31.12 5.20 -7.40
C ILE A 98 31.63 4.32 -6.25
N MET A 99 30.79 3.38 -5.81
CA MET A 99 31.19 2.38 -4.85
C MET A 99 32.24 1.45 -5.45
N ASP A 100 33.39 1.30 -4.78
CA ASP A 100 34.55 0.54 -5.30
C ASP A 100 34.21 -0.90 -5.76
N VAL A 101 33.22 -1.55 -5.12
CA VAL A 101 32.75 -2.92 -5.49
C VAL A 101 31.85 -2.96 -6.74
N PHE A 102 31.28 -1.83 -7.15
CA PHE A 102 30.44 -1.74 -8.34
C PHE A 102 31.20 -1.30 -9.59
N GLY A 103 32.35 -0.65 -9.42
CA GLY A 103 33.25 -0.23 -10.50
C GLY A 103 33.60 1.25 -10.43
N THR A 104 33.72 1.87 -11.60
CA THR A 104 34.24 3.22 -11.82
C THR A 104 33.23 4.14 -12.50
N MET A 105 33.52 5.45 -12.53
CA MET A 105 32.71 6.41 -13.28
C MET A 105 32.69 6.10 -14.78
N GLU A 106 33.78 5.57 -15.33
CA GLU A 106 33.87 5.11 -16.72
C GLU A 106 32.96 3.90 -17.02
N ASP A 107 32.69 3.05 -16.02
CA ASP A 107 31.73 1.96 -16.12
C ASP A 107 30.29 2.50 -16.16
N VAL A 108 29.99 3.55 -15.37
CA VAL A 108 28.70 4.26 -15.39
C VAL A 108 28.46 4.98 -16.72
N ASP A 109 29.46 5.69 -17.24
CA ASP A 109 29.36 6.38 -18.53
C ASP A 109 29.11 5.36 -19.67
N GLU A 110 29.73 4.18 -19.62
CA GLU A 110 29.44 3.10 -20.58
C GLU A 110 28.06 2.47 -20.35
N LEU A 111 27.59 2.32 -19.09
CA LEU A 111 26.24 1.83 -18.79
C LEU A 111 25.17 2.73 -19.41
N ILE A 112 25.22 4.04 -19.14
CA ILE A 112 24.27 5.03 -19.69
C ILE A 112 24.25 4.93 -21.23
N LYS A 113 25.43 4.93 -21.85
CA LYS A 113 25.61 4.78 -23.30
C LYS A 113 25.06 3.45 -23.84
N GLN A 114 25.27 2.32 -23.16
CA GLN A 114 24.79 1.01 -23.60
C GLN A 114 23.27 0.82 -23.43
N VAL A 115 22.66 1.50 -22.47
CA VAL A 115 21.20 1.60 -22.31
C VAL A 115 20.60 2.45 -23.43
N HIS A 116 21.17 3.64 -23.70
CA HIS A 116 20.69 4.52 -24.77
C HIS A 116 20.86 3.90 -26.17
N ASN A 117 21.98 3.23 -26.44
CA ASN A 117 22.20 2.47 -27.69
C ASN A 117 21.12 1.39 -27.94
N ARG A 118 20.44 0.94 -26.88
CA ARG A 118 19.36 -0.04 -26.95
C ARG A 118 17.97 0.59 -27.12
N ASN A 119 17.87 1.92 -27.16
CA ASN A 119 16.64 2.73 -27.07
C ASN A 119 15.90 2.56 -25.74
N MET A 120 16.63 2.26 -24.67
CA MET A 120 16.12 2.27 -23.30
C MET A 120 16.54 3.56 -22.59
N ARG A 121 15.98 3.80 -21.40
CA ARG A 121 16.21 4.93 -20.52
C ARG A 121 16.76 4.45 -19.18
N ILE A 122 17.53 5.26 -18.48
CA ILE A 122 18.06 4.94 -17.14
C ILE A 122 17.80 6.06 -16.14
N ILE A 123 17.34 5.70 -14.95
CA ILE A 123 17.25 6.56 -13.78
C ILE A 123 18.04 5.96 -12.63
N PHE A 124 18.68 6.83 -11.87
CA PHE A 124 19.36 6.45 -10.64
C PHE A 124 18.51 6.80 -9.43
N ASP A 125 18.82 6.13 -8.33
CA ASP A 125 18.37 6.57 -7.02
C ASP A 125 18.99 7.92 -6.63
N LEU A 126 18.24 8.74 -5.91
CA LEU A 126 18.71 9.99 -5.36
C LEU A 126 18.24 10.11 -3.91
N VAL A 127 19.20 9.91 -3.00
CA VAL A 127 18.96 9.97 -1.55
C VAL A 127 19.03 11.41 -1.08
N LEU A 128 17.89 11.93 -0.63
CA LEU A 128 17.75 13.33 -0.22
C LEU A 128 17.57 13.50 1.30
N ASN A 129 17.14 12.48 2.02
CA ASN A 129 16.80 12.62 3.44
C ASN A 129 18.03 12.62 4.39
N HIS A 130 19.10 11.93 4.00
CA HIS A 130 20.24 11.62 4.86
C HIS A 130 21.52 11.46 4.02
N THR A 131 22.67 11.40 4.69
CA THR A 131 23.94 10.90 4.11
C THR A 131 24.51 9.82 5.02
N SER A 132 25.63 9.21 4.66
CA SER A 132 26.49 8.50 5.60
C SER A 132 27.01 9.44 6.71
N ASP A 133 27.31 8.91 7.89
CA ASP A 133 28.12 9.56 8.92
C ASP A 133 29.61 9.65 8.54
N GLU A 134 30.03 8.97 7.48
CA GLU A 134 31.35 9.09 6.85
C GLU A 134 31.36 10.10 5.68
N HIS A 135 30.23 10.73 5.36
CA HIS A 135 30.17 11.81 4.37
C HIS A 135 31.01 13.01 4.86
N PRO A 136 31.85 13.66 4.02
CA PRO A 136 32.67 14.81 4.44
C PRO A 136 31.89 15.94 5.11
N TRP A 137 30.63 16.13 4.69
CA TRP A 137 29.72 17.09 5.32
C TRP A 137 29.43 16.76 6.78
N PHE A 138 29.21 15.49 7.14
CA PHE A 138 28.95 15.08 8.53
C PHE A 138 30.22 15.11 9.36
N ILE A 139 31.35 14.68 8.80
CA ILE A 139 32.67 14.75 9.45
C ILE A 139 33.01 16.20 9.85
N GLU A 140 32.74 17.17 8.97
CA GLU A 140 32.85 18.59 9.31
C GLU A 140 31.76 19.02 10.32
N SER A 141 30.50 18.63 10.11
CA SER A 141 29.38 18.99 10.99
C SER A 141 29.55 18.55 12.45
N ARG A 142 30.18 17.38 12.68
CA ARG A 142 30.44 16.85 14.02
C ARG A 142 31.70 17.43 14.68
N SER A 143 32.61 18.05 13.93
CA SER A 143 33.92 18.47 14.46
C SER A 143 33.86 19.61 15.47
N SER A 144 32.81 20.43 15.47
CA SER A 144 32.56 21.48 16.46
C SER A 144 31.17 22.10 16.34
N HIS A 145 30.71 22.74 17.43
CA HIS A 145 29.47 23.55 17.46
C HIS A 145 29.47 24.73 16.47
N THR A 146 30.64 25.19 16.04
CA THR A 146 30.80 26.42 15.23
C THR A 146 31.28 26.14 13.81
N ASN A 147 31.35 24.87 13.40
CA ASN A 147 31.69 24.51 12.03
C ASN A 147 30.62 25.07 11.05
N PRO A 148 30.99 25.65 9.89
CA PRO A 148 30.02 26.11 8.88
C PRO A 148 29.01 25.06 8.40
N LYS A 149 29.31 23.76 8.55
CA LYS A 149 28.41 22.64 8.24
C LYS A 149 27.64 22.10 9.44
N ARG A 150 27.73 22.72 10.64
CA ARG A 150 26.99 22.25 11.82
C ARG A 150 25.49 22.13 11.55
N ASP A 151 24.89 23.18 11.00
CA ASP A 151 23.46 23.23 10.69
C ASP A 151 23.07 22.47 9.39
N TRP A 152 23.98 21.72 8.77
CA TRP A 152 23.64 20.85 7.62
C TRP A 152 22.98 19.54 8.07
N TYR A 153 23.08 19.21 9.36
CA TYR A 153 22.43 18.07 10.01
C TYR A 153 21.65 18.53 11.24
N ILE A 154 20.80 17.65 11.76
CA ILE A 154 19.88 17.99 12.85
C ILE A 154 20.48 17.62 14.20
N TRP A 155 21.12 18.59 14.86
CA TRP A 155 21.76 18.46 16.17
C TRP A 155 20.93 19.04 17.31
N ARG A 156 20.87 18.39 18.49
CA ARG A 156 20.18 18.89 19.69
C ARG A 156 20.88 18.50 21.00
N ASP A 157 20.78 19.37 22.01
CA ASP A 157 21.13 19.03 23.38
C ASP A 157 20.21 17.94 23.94
N GLY A 158 20.75 17.14 24.87
CA GLY A 158 19.94 16.24 25.70
C GLY A 158 19.01 17.00 26.66
N LYS A 159 17.92 16.35 27.05
CA LYS A 159 17.08 16.78 28.17
C LYS A 159 17.80 16.55 29.52
N PRO A 160 17.45 17.30 30.58
CA PRO A 160 18.04 17.14 31.90
C PRO A 160 18.01 15.68 32.40
N GLY A 161 19.12 15.23 33.00
CA GLY A 161 19.29 13.84 33.43
C GLY A 161 19.92 12.91 32.40
N GLY A 162 20.51 13.44 31.32
CA GLY A 162 21.12 12.63 30.25
C GLY A 162 20.10 11.96 29.34
N LEU A 163 18.90 12.53 29.26
CA LEU A 163 17.81 12.04 28.43
C LEU A 163 17.97 12.54 26.99
N ARG A 164 17.52 11.74 26.02
CA ARG A 164 17.56 12.10 24.59
C ARG A 164 16.64 13.32 24.30
N PRO A 165 16.84 14.05 23.18
CA PRO A 165 16.10 15.28 22.89
C PRO A 165 14.57 15.06 22.86
N ASN A 166 14.11 13.93 22.32
CA ASN A 166 12.72 13.49 22.36
C ASN A 166 12.61 11.96 22.41
N ASN A 167 11.37 11.46 22.44
CA ASN A 167 11.03 10.03 22.51
C ASN A 167 10.91 9.31 21.14
N TRP A 168 11.45 9.86 20.04
CA TRP A 168 11.27 9.28 18.71
C TRP A 168 12.01 7.95 18.54
N GLU A 169 11.30 6.98 17.95
CA GLU A 169 11.86 5.72 17.44
C GLU A 169 12.41 5.90 16.03
N SER A 170 13.55 5.27 15.74
CA SER A 170 14.05 5.07 14.37
C SER A 170 13.20 4.03 13.62
N ILE A 171 13.09 4.16 12.31
CA ILE A 171 12.44 3.20 11.42
C ILE A 171 13.14 1.82 11.50
N PHE A 172 14.44 1.77 11.83
CA PHE A 172 15.22 0.54 12.05
C PHE A 172 15.35 0.16 13.54
N ASN A 173 14.36 0.60 14.33
CA ASN A 173 14.20 0.41 15.78
C ASN A 173 15.26 1.09 16.67
N GLY A 174 14.92 1.20 17.96
CA GLY A 174 15.69 1.96 18.93
C GLY A 174 15.44 3.47 18.78
N SER A 175 16.27 4.31 19.41
CA SER A 175 16.08 5.75 19.30
C SER A 175 16.44 6.28 17.91
N ALA A 176 15.77 7.34 17.48
CA ALA A 176 16.20 8.18 16.36
C ALA A 176 17.32 9.19 16.71
N TRP A 177 17.97 9.05 17.89
CA TRP A 177 19.00 9.97 18.37
C TRP A 177 20.22 9.21 18.89
N GLU A 178 21.38 9.48 18.27
CA GLU A 178 22.69 8.95 18.67
C GLU A 178 23.55 10.07 19.26
N TYR A 179 24.36 9.75 20.27
CA TYR A 179 25.10 10.74 21.08
C TYR A 179 26.52 10.91 20.57
N ASP A 180 26.90 12.15 20.26
CA ASP A 180 28.25 12.52 19.88
C ASP A 180 29.05 13.07 21.08
N LYS A 181 30.13 12.38 21.44
CA LYS A 181 31.01 12.76 22.56
C LYS A 181 31.89 13.97 22.26
N GLU A 182 32.14 14.28 20.99
CA GLU A 182 33.01 15.38 20.58
C GLU A 182 32.31 16.74 20.80
N THR A 183 30.99 16.77 20.60
CA THR A 183 30.16 17.96 20.76
C THR A 183 29.13 17.90 21.90
N ASP A 184 29.08 16.84 22.69
CA ASP A 184 28.12 16.67 23.82
C ASP A 184 26.65 16.90 23.42
N GLN A 185 26.31 16.49 22.20
CA GLN A 185 24.98 16.66 21.60
C GLN A 185 24.55 15.38 20.88
N TYR A 186 23.26 15.27 20.60
CA TYR A 186 22.69 14.19 19.80
C TYR A 186 22.46 14.66 18.36
N TYR A 187 22.67 13.76 17.40
CA TYR A 187 22.21 13.96 16.01
C TYR A 187 21.01 13.06 15.71
N LEU A 188 20.10 13.55 14.87
CA LEU A 188 18.93 12.80 14.42
C LEU A 188 19.36 11.79 13.34
N HIS A 189 18.83 10.57 13.43
CA HIS A 189 18.83 9.57 12.37
C HIS A 189 17.48 8.85 12.36
N LEU A 190 16.69 9.02 11.31
CA LEU A 190 15.40 8.33 11.14
C LEU A 190 15.59 6.87 10.72
N PHE A 191 16.75 6.54 10.15
CA PHE A 191 17.15 5.20 9.72
C PHE A 191 18.28 4.69 10.64
N SER A 192 19.31 4.04 10.09
CA SER A 192 20.47 3.59 10.87
C SER A 192 21.23 4.75 11.50
N ARG A 193 22.00 4.48 12.56
CA ARG A 193 22.88 5.47 13.22
C ARG A 193 23.92 6.04 12.24
N LYS A 194 24.34 5.26 11.25
CA LYS A 194 25.25 5.70 10.17
C LYS A 194 24.55 6.50 9.07
N MET A 195 23.27 6.83 9.22
CA MET A 195 22.46 7.61 8.27
C MET A 195 21.93 8.91 8.91
N PRO A 196 22.79 9.84 9.35
CA PRO A 196 22.37 11.11 9.93
C PRO A 196 21.51 11.94 8.97
N ASP A 197 20.38 12.43 9.48
CA ASP A 197 19.41 13.20 8.72
C ASP A 197 19.93 14.62 8.40
N VAL A 198 19.84 14.99 7.13
CA VAL A 198 20.23 16.32 6.67
C VAL A 198 19.12 17.34 6.95
N ASN A 199 19.53 18.57 7.25
CA ASN A 199 18.64 19.65 7.63
C ASN A 199 18.18 20.48 6.42
N TRP A 200 17.06 20.07 5.80
CA TRP A 200 16.48 20.77 4.64
C TRP A 200 16.11 22.23 4.88
N GLU A 201 15.97 22.69 6.13
CA GLU A 201 15.78 24.12 6.42
C GLU A 201 17.00 24.96 5.98
N CYS A 202 18.20 24.38 5.92
CA CYS A 202 19.45 25.05 5.56
C CYS A 202 19.56 25.30 4.03
N PRO A 203 19.53 26.56 3.54
CA PRO A 203 19.57 26.83 2.11
C PRO A 203 20.88 26.43 1.43
N GLY A 204 22.01 26.47 2.16
CA GLY A 204 23.32 26.08 1.64
C GLY A 204 23.38 24.59 1.30
N LEU A 205 22.85 23.73 2.18
CA LEU A 205 22.71 22.30 1.94
C LEU A 205 21.84 22.04 0.68
N ARG A 206 20.67 22.68 0.57
CA ARG A 206 19.77 22.49 -0.57
C ARG A 206 20.45 22.85 -1.90
N GLN A 207 21.26 23.91 -1.92
CA GLN A 207 22.04 24.30 -3.10
C GLN A 207 23.06 23.23 -3.53
N GLU A 208 23.68 22.50 -2.60
CA GLU A 208 24.57 21.39 -2.97
C GLU A 208 23.79 20.20 -3.56
N PHE A 209 22.63 19.85 -2.99
CA PHE A 209 21.76 18.83 -3.60
C PHE A 209 21.28 19.20 -5.01
N TYR A 210 21.01 20.49 -5.29
CA TYR A 210 20.67 20.92 -6.65
C TYR A 210 21.84 20.70 -7.62
N LYS A 211 23.08 20.98 -7.20
CA LYS A 211 24.29 20.74 -8.01
C LYS A 211 24.50 19.26 -8.26
N ILE A 212 24.34 18.39 -7.25
CA ILE A 212 24.45 16.93 -7.38
C ILE A 212 23.44 16.42 -8.41
N ALA A 213 22.17 16.80 -8.28
CA ALA A 213 21.13 16.40 -9.21
C ALA A 213 21.40 16.90 -10.63
N LEU A 214 21.77 18.17 -10.80
CA LEU A 214 22.13 18.74 -12.10
C LEU A 214 23.33 18.06 -12.74
N TRP A 215 24.37 17.74 -11.96
CA TRP A 215 25.58 17.06 -12.44
C TRP A 215 25.27 15.68 -13.04
N TRP A 216 24.43 14.90 -12.37
CA TRP A 216 23.98 13.60 -12.88
C TRP A 216 23.09 13.73 -14.13
N LEU A 217 22.16 14.70 -14.15
CA LEU A 217 21.31 14.97 -15.30
C LEU A 217 22.11 15.48 -16.52
N ASP A 218 23.14 16.29 -16.31
CA ASP A 218 24.05 16.78 -17.35
C ASP A 218 24.99 15.67 -17.86
N ARG A 219 25.19 14.60 -17.08
CA ARG A 219 25.88 13.37 -17.48
C ARG A 219 25.01 12.43 -18.33
N GLY A 220 23.71 12.71 -18.43
CA GLY A 220 22.81 12.10 -19.41
C GLY A 220 21.85 11.04 -18.87
N ILE A 221 21.70 10.87 -17.56
CA ILE A 221 20.62 10.02 -17.04
C ILE A 221 19.25 10.65 -17.34
N ASP A 222 18.23 9.80 -17.46
CA ASP A 222 16.88 10.17 -17.89
C ASP A 222 15.96 10.59 -16.74
N GLY A 223 16.53 10.85 -15.55
CA GLY A 223 15.83 11.26 -14.35
C GLY A 223 16.18 10.45 -13.10
N PHE A 224 15.26 10.38 -12.13
CA PHE A 224 15.52 9.82 -10.79
C PHE A 224 14.35 9.02 -10.20
N ARG A 225 14.68 7.97 -9.43
CA ARG A 225 13.87 7.58 -8.25
C ARG A 225 14.42 8.37 -7.07
N ILE A 226 13.56 8.93 -6.23
CA ILE A 226 13.98 9.82 -5.15
C ILE A 226 13.58 9.20 -3.81
N ASP A 227 14.59 8.75 -3.07
CA ASP A 227 14.48 7.96 -1.84
C ASP A 227 13.91 8.76 -0.66
N ALA A 228 13.10 8.10 0.16
CA ALA A 228 12.57 8.60 1.43
C ALA A 228 12.05 10.05 1.36
N VAL A 229 11.55 10.49 0.21
CA VAL A 229 11.43 11.93 -0.08
C VAL A 229 10.33 12.59 0.75
N SER A 230 9.35 11.82 1.22
CA SER A 230 8.36 12.29 2.20
C SER A 230 8.92 12.55 3.60
N HIS A 231 10.16 12.15 3.90
CA HIS A 231 10.79 12.28 5.22
C HIS A 231 11.61 13.57 5.41
N ILE A 232 11.87 14.34 4.33
CA ILE A 232 12.80 15.49 4.36
C ILE A 232 12.36 16.62 5.30
N LYS A 233 11.05 16.77 5.54
CA LYS A 233 10.49 17.81 6.42
C LYS A 233 10.21 17.26 7.81
N LYS A 234 10.92 17.78 8.82
CA LYS A 234 10.69 17.43 10.23
C LYS A 234 9.76 18.46 10.89
N LYS A 235 8.94 18.01 11.84
CA LYS A 235 8.04 18.88 12.60
C LYS A 235 8.84 19.94 13.40
N PRO A 236 8.55 21.24 13.24
CA PRO A 236 9.29 22.31 13.91
C PRO A 236 9.40 22.11 15.42
N GLY A 237 10.61 22.31 15.96
CA GLY A 237 10.92 22.09 17.38
C GLY A 237 11.16 20.64 17.80
N LEU A 238 10.91 19.66 16.93
CA LEU A 238 11.11 18.21 17.19
C LEU A 238 10.45 17.71 18.50
N PRO A 239 9.16 18.00 18.76
CA PRO A 239 8.50 17.69 20.03
C PRO A 239 8.32 16.18 20.27
N ASP A 240 8.15 15.78 21.52
CA ASP A 240 7.75 14.41 21.88
C ASP A 240 6.40 14.01 21.27
N LEU A 241 6.26 12.74 20.91
CA LEU A 241 5.00 12.13 20.51
C LEU A 241 4.18 11.68 21.73
N PRO A 242 2.84 11.64 21.64
CA PRO A 242 2.00 11.03 22.66
C PRO A 242 2.40 9.58 22.92
N ASN A 243 2.67 9.23 24.18
CA ASN A 243 3.12 7.87 24.56
C ASN A 243 2.14 7.17 25.53
N PRO A 244 0.89 6.86 25.10
CA PRO A 244 -0.11 6.23 25.97
C PRO A 244 0.29 4.80 26.40
N LYS A 245 1.14 4.13 25.60
CA LYS A 245 1.63 2.77 25.85
C LYS A 245 2.88 2.71 26.74
N GLN A 246 3.45 3.86 27.14
CA GLN A 246 4.67 3.97 27.96
C GLN A 246 5.86 3.16 27.39
N LEU A 247 6.03 3.21 26.07
CA LEU A 247 7.16 2.61 25.36
C LEU A 247 8.45 3.41 25.62
N GLU A 248 9.63 2.80 25.48
CA GLU A 248 10.90 3.55 25.54
C GLU A 248 11.01 4.55 24.38
N PHE A 249 10.55 4.15 23.20
CA PHE A 249 10.49 4.95 21.98
C PHE A 249 9.09 4.89 21.37
N VAL A 250 8.72 5.94 20.65
CA VAL A 250 7.45 6.05 19.94
C VAL A 250 7.71 6.23 18.46
N SER A 251 7.12 5.35 17.64
CA SER A 251 7.12 5.44 16.18
C SER A 251 6.82 6.87 15.70
N SER A 252 7.75 7.45 14.93
CA SER A 252 7.82 8.91 14.76
C SER A 252 7.28 9.46 13.45
N PHE A 253 6.68 8.59 12.61
CA PHE A 253 6.16 8.90 11.28
C PHE A 253 5.35 10.20 11.20
N ASP A 254 4.34 10.41 12.06
CA ASP A 254 3.50 11.62 12.07
C ASP A 254 4.28 12.95 12.13
N TYR A 255 5.52 12.93 12.62
CA TYR A 255 6.34 14.12 12.89
C TYR A 255 7.51 14.29 11.90
N HIS A 256 7.66 13.40 10.91
CA HIS A 256 8.65 13.56 9.83
C HIS A 256 8.17 13.11 8.44
N MET A 257 7.13 12.27 8.33
CA MET A 257 6.60 11.75 7.06
C MET A 257 5.44 12.62 6.57
N ASN A 258 5.57 13.20 5.38
CA ASN A 258 4.56 14.06 4.73
C ASN A 258 4.13 15.26 5.62
N VAL A 259 5.09 15.90 6.30
CA VAL A 259 4.83 17.01 7.23
C VAL A 259 4.58 18.32 6.49
N GLU A 260 3.65 19.14 7.03
CA GLU A 260 3.31 20.47 6.52
C GLU A 260 4.55 21.34 6.23
N GLY A 261 4.59 21.94 5.04
CA GLY A 261 5.72 22.71 4.51
C GLY A 261 6.70 21.91 3.64
N ILE A 262 6.57 20.57 3.54
CA ILE A 262 7.39 19.75 2.62
C ILE A 262 7.28 20.21 1.15
N GLU A 263 6.07 20.59 0.74
CA GLU A 263 5.71 21.04 -0.60
C GLU A 263 6.58 22.20 -1.12
N GLU A 264 7.05 23.07 -0.23
CA GLU A 264 7.93 24.20 -0.59
C GLU A 264 9.30 23.68 -1.07
N PHE A 265 9.90 22.75 -0.32
CA PHE A 265 11.18 22.13 -0.67
C PHE A 265 11.09 21.30 -1.95
N LEU A 266 10.02 20.55 -2.15
CA LEU A 266 9.81 19.75 -3.35
C LEU A 266 9.60 20.62 -4.59
N THR A 267 8.85 21.72 -4.45
CA THR A 267 8.63 22.70 -5.52
C THR A 267 9.91 23.46 -5.86
N GLU A 268 10.70 23.83 -4.84
CA GLU A 268 12.04 24.43 -5.00
C GLU A 268 12.99 23.47 -5.72
N PHE A 269 13.11 22.23 -5.25
CA PHE A 269 13.97 21.20 -5.84
C PHE A 269 13.59 20.91 -7.30
N LYS A 270 12.30 20.73 -7.63
CA LYS A 270 11.83 20.61 -9.02
C LYS A 270 12.26 21.80 -9.87
N ARG A 271 12.04 23.03 -9.38
CA ARG A 271 12.28 24.27 -10.14
C ARG A 271 13.76 24.45 -10.47
N GLU A 272 14.65 24.18 -9.51
CA GLU A 272 16.10 24.39 -9.67
C GLU A 272 16.82 23.21 -10.40
N THR A 273 16.16 22.06 -10.62
CA THR A 273 16.81 20.86 -11.18
C THR A 273 16.14 20.34 -12.48
N TYR A 274 15.10 19.51 -12.36
CA TYR A 274 14.52 18.76 -13.49
C TYR A 274 13.29 19.40 -14.14
N GLY A 275 12.68 20.42 -13.53
CA GLY A 275 11.38 20.98 -13.95
C GLY A 275 11.31 21.53 -15.38
N GLY A 276 12.46 21.82 -16.00
CA GLY A 276 12.58 22.24 -17.41
C GLY A 276 13.16 21.19 -18.36
N ARG A 277 13.42 19.96 -17.91
CA ARG A 277 14.10 18.88 -18.67
C ARG A 277 13.11 17.77 -19.08
N ASP A 278 13.38 17.05 -20.17
CA ASP A 278 12.55 15.91 -20.60
C ASP A 278 13.03 14.61 -19.92
N VAL A 279 12.81 14.55 -18.61
CA VAL A 279 13.22 13.45 -17.73
C VAL A 279 12.01 12.92 -16.94
N VAL A 280 12.16 11.76 -16.28
CA VAL A 280 11.13 11.18 -15.41
C VAL A 280 11.57 11.22 -13.94
N THR A 281 10.64 11.55 -13.05
CA THR A 281 10.85 11.47 -11.60
C THR A 281 9.77 10.62 -10.93
N VAL A 282 10.22 9.68 -10.10
CA VAL A 282 9.37 8.87 -9.22
C VAL A 282 9.80 9.08 -7.77
N GLY A 283 8.96 9.77 -6.99
CA GLY A 283 9.22 10.00 -5.57
C GLY A 283 8.80 8.80 -4.73
N GLU A 284 9.62 8.37 -3.79
CA GLU A 284 9.18 7.46 -2.73
C GLU A 284 8.42 8.23 -1.65
N ALA A 285 7.09 8.16 -1.71
CA ALA A 285 6.22 9.02 -0.93
C ALA A 285 5.35 8.20 0.05
N ASN A 286 6.00 7.52 0.99
CA ASN A 286 5.30 6.89 2.10
C ASN A 286 4.52 7.95 2.90
N GLY A 287 3.34 7.60 3.41
CA GLY A 287 2.45 8.53 4.12
C GLY A 287 1.68 9.52 3.26
N VAL A 288 1.72 9.41 1.93
CA VAL A 288 0.81 10.14 1.04
C VAL A 288 -0.42 9.28 0.79
N ASP A 289 -1.59 9.75 1.21
CA ASP A 289 -2.87 9.11 0.89
C ASP A 289 -3.28 9.39 -0.56
N ALA A 290 -4.08 8.48 -1.13
CA ALA A 290 -4.58 8.62 -2.50
C ALA A 290 -5.36 9.92 -2.79
N ASP A 291 -5.94 10.60 -1.79
CA ASP A 291 -6.65 11.88 -1.98
C ASP A 291 -5.71 13.10 -1.97
N GLN A 292 -4.53 12.98 -1.38
CA GLN A 292 -3.44 13.96 -1.41
C GLN A 292 -2.53 13.81 -2.64
N ALA A 293 -2.49 12.61 -3.25
CA ALA A 293 -1.57 12.25 -4.32
C ALA A 293 -1.58 13.21 -5.53
N VAL A 294 -2.69 13.91 -5.80
CA VAL A 294 -2.77 14.93 -6.87
C VAL A 294 -1.76 16.04 -6.64
N ASP A 295 -1.61 16.55 -5.42
CA ASP A 295 -0.65 17.63 -5.12
C ASP A 295 0.81 17.20 -5.42
N TRP A 296 1.08 15.89 -5.37
CA TRP A 296 2.39 15.30 -5.62
C TRP A 296 2.66 15.05 -7.12
N VAL A 297 1.67 14.65 -7.92
CA VAL A 297 1.87 14.15 -9.30
C VAL A 297 0.98 14.76 -10.39
N ASP A 298 0.24 15.84 -10.11
CA ASP A 298 -0.52 16.59 -11.13
C ASP A 298 0.35 17.01 -12.34
N GLU A 299 -0.18 16.84 -13.56
CA GLU A 299 0.57 17.08 -14.81
C GLU A 299 1.03 18.55 -14.97
N LYS A 300 0.39 19.50 -14.28
CA LYS A 300 0.73 20.94 -14.32
C LYS A 300 1.54 21.36 -13.09
N ASP A 301 1.03 21.11 -11.89
CA ASP A 301 1.55 21.66 -10.63
C ASP A 301 2.21 20.62 -9.71
N GLY A 302 2.15 19.33 -10.06
CA GLY A 302 2.76 18.23 -9.30
C GLY A 302 4.28 18.30 -9.27
N LYS A 303 4.91 17.76 -8.23
CA LYS A 303 6.36 17.82 -8.02
C LYS A 303 7.09 16.67 -8.73
N PHE A 304 6.49 15.49 -8.79
CA PHE A 304 7.02 14.33 -9.51
C PHE A 304 6.14 13.96 -10.70
N ASN A 305 6.63 13.09 -11.59
CA ASN A 305 5.78 12.51 -12.65
C ASN A 305 4.89 11.38 -12.12
N MET A 306 5.33 10.70 -11.07
CA MET A 306 4.63 9.65 -10.36
C MET A 306 5.23 9.49 -8.95
N ILE A 307 4.57 8.73 -8.07
CA ILE A 307 5.09 8.38 -6.75
C ILE A 307 4.88 6.90 -6.46
N PHE A 308 5.80 6.29 -5.72
CA PHE A 308 5.56 5.01 -5.05
C PHE A 308 4.74 5.26 -3.79
N GLN A 309 3.58 4.60 -3.74
CA GLN A 309 2.68 4.54 -2.59
C GLN A 309 2.78 3.19 -1.89
N PHE A 310 2.56 3.20 -0.57
CA PHE A 310 2.79 2.01 0.27
C PHE A 310 1.51 1.44 0.89
N GLU A 311 0.32 1.97 0.59
CA GLU A 311 -0.93 1.46 1.18
C GLU A 311 -1.13 -0.04 0.88
N VAL A 312 -0.85 -0.46 -0.36
CA VAL A 312 -1.01 -1.86 -0.77
C VAL A 312 0.04 -2.76 -0.12
N THR A 313 1.27 -2.28 0.07
CA THR A 313 2.34 -3.03 0.73
C THR A 313 2.19 -3.05 2.25
N ASN A 314 1.57 -2.04 2.86
CA ASN A 314 1.26 -1.99 4.30
C ASN A 314 0.22 -3.04 4.73
N LEU A 315 -0.48 -3.66 3.78
CA LEU A 315 -1.30 -4.84 4.05
C LEU A 315 -0.44 -6.09 4.34
N TRP A 316 0.78 -6.17 3.81
CA TRP A 316 1.71 -7.28 4.01
C TRP A 316 2.13 -7.32 5.48
N ASP A 317 2.56 -6.16 5.99
CA ASP A 317 3.02 -5.97 7.37
C ASP A 317 1.91 -6.23 8.41
N LYS A 318 0.64 -6.21 7.98
CA LYS A 318 -0.54 -6.47 8.82
C LYS A 318 -1.08 -7.89 8.71
N THR A 319 -0.59 -8.71 7.77
CA THR A 319 -1.10 -10.08 7.54
C THR A 319 0.03 -11.09 7.43
N LEU A 320 0.28 -11.84 8.51
CA LEU A 320 1.03 -13.11 8.49
C LEU A 320 0.20 -14.24 7.82
N SER A 321 -0.72 -13.91 6.91
CA SER A 321 -1.80 -14.79 6.49
C SER A 321 -2.35 -14.43 5.10
N THR A 322 -3.23 -15.31 4.59
CA THR A 322 -3.70 -15.33 3.20
C THR A 322 -4.30 -14.00 2.70
N LEU A 323 -4.01 -13.70 1.43
CA LEU A 323 -4.42 -12.48 0.74
C LEU A 323 -5.92 -12.19 0.88
N ASN A 324 -6.25 -11.03 1.45
CA ASN A 324 -7.59 -10.47 1.37
C ASN A 324 -7.72 -9.56 0.14
N VAL A 325 -8.41 -10.06 -0.89
CA VAL A 325 -8.58 -9.36 -2.17
C VAL A 325 -9.40 -8.06 -2.04
N LEU A 326 -10.29 -7.94 -1.06
CA LEU A 326 -11.19 -6.78 -0.94
C LEU A 326 -10.45 -5.48 -0.54
N PRO A 327 -9.56 -5.45 0.49
CA PRO A 327 -8.65 -4.33 0.73
C PRO A 327 -7.81 -3.95 -0.49
N VAL A 328 -7.17 -4.91 -1.16
CA VAL A 328 -6.31 -4.63 -2.34
C VAL A 328 -7.11 -3.96 -3.46
N LYS A 329 -8.32 -4.46 -3.76
CA LYS A 329 -9.24 -3.80 -4.70
C LYS A 329 -9.57 -2.36 -4.32
N ARG A 330 -9.86 -2.11 -3.04
CA ARG A 330 -10.24 -0.77 -2.55
C ARG A 330 -9.09 0.21 -2.70
N ILE A 331 -7.89 -0.16 -2.24
CA ILE A 331 -6.68 0.66 -2.30
C ILE A 331 -6.32 0.98 -3.75
N LEU A 332 -6.10 -0.05 -4.58
CA LEU A 332 -5.68 0.16 -5.97
C LEU A 332 -6.75 0.92 -6.77
N THR A 333 -8.04 0.67 -6.54
CA THR A 333 -9.11 1.46 -7.18
C THR A 333 -9.14 2.92 -6.71
N ARG A 334 -8.84 3.21 -5.43
CA ARG A 334 -8.74 4.57 -4.90
C ARG A 334 -7.64 5.33 -5.65
N TRP A 335 -6.44 4.77 -5.74
CA TRP A 335 -5.30 5.32 -6.49
C TRP A 335 -5.55 5.48 -7.99
N GLN A 336 -6.15 4.49 -8.65
CA GLN A 336 -6.55 4.61 -10.05
C GLN A 336 -7.53 5.77 -10.28
N LYS A 337 -8.51 5.95 -9.39
CA LYS A 337 -9.56 6.97 -9.54
C LYS A 337 -9.15 8.38 -9.12
N SER A 338 -8.30 8.53 -8.10
CA SER A 338 -7.77 9.84 -7.70
C SER A 338 -6.94 10.49 -8.80
N LEU A 339 -6.11 9.71 -9.48
CA LEU A 339 -5.17 10.23 -10.48
C LEU A 339 -5.71 10.21 -11.93
N GLU A 340 -6.85 9.56 -12.20
CA GLU A 340 -7.48 9.34 -13.52
C GLU A 340 -7.51 10.56 -14.47
N LYS A 341 -7.59 11.78 -13.94
CA LYS A 341 -7.78 13.01 -14.73
C LYS A 341 -6.53 13.84 -14.96
N THR A 342 -5.51 13.73 -14.11
CA THR A 342 -4.41 14.71 -14.07
C THR A 342 -3.07 14.15 -13.57
N GLY A 343 -3.08 13.04 -12.83
CA GLY A 343 -1.86 12.44 -12.30
C GLY A 343 -1.45 11.17 -13.05
N TRP A 344 -0.39 10.52 -12.55
CA TRP A 344 0.04 9.22 -13.06
C TRP A 344 0.52 8.32 -11.93
N ASN A 345 0.11 7.05 -11.96
CA ASN A 345 0.53 6.05 -10.97
C ASN A 345 1.88 5.45 -11.35
N ALA A 346 2.78 5.26 -10.38
CA ALA A 346 3.77 4.18 -10.44
C ALA A 346 3.07 2.90 -9.94
N VAL A 347 3.07 1.84 -10.74
CA VAL A 347 2.34 0.61 -10.41
C VAL A 347 3.36 -0.51 -10.19
N PHE A 348 3.44 -1.02 -8.96
CA PHE A 348 4.40 -2.06 -8.59
C PHE A 348 3.76 -3.03 -7.59
N LEU A 349 4.41 -4.17 -7.38
CA LEU A 349 4.05 -5.16 -6.36
C LEU A 349 5.25 -5.73 -5.59
N GLU A 350 6.47 -5.64 -6.15
CA GLU A 350 7.71 -6.03 -5.49
C GLU A 350 8.73 -4.89 -5.63
N ASN A 351 9.66 -4.84 -4.68
CA ASN A 351 10.87 -4.02 -4.68
C ASN A 351 11.87 -4.64 -3.68
N HIS A 352 13.06 -4.06 -3.56
CA HIS A 352 14.12 -4.52 -2.65
C HIS A 352 13.86 -4.36 -1.13
N ASP A 353 12.69 -3.85 -0.70
CA ASP A 353 12.31 -3.67 0.72
C ASP A 353 11.12 -4.54 1.15
N LYS A 354 10.56 -5.32 0.24
CA LYS A 354 9.43 -6.23 0.51
C LYS A 354 9.75 -7.63 0.01
N PRO A 355 9.23 -8.71 0.65
CA PRO A 355 9.45 -10.08 0.22
C PRO A 355 8.86 -10.40 -1.17
N ARG A 356 8.96 -11.65 -1.62
CA ARG A 356 8.38 -12.09 -2.90
C ARG A 356 6.89 -12.34 -2.78
N ILE A 357 6.09 -11.71 -3.65
CA ILE A 357 4.62 -11.73 -3.54
C ILE A 357 4.05 -13.16 -3.70
N VAL A 358 4.71 -14.00 -4.47
CA VAL A 358 4.33 -15.41 -4.69
C VAL A 358 4.39 -16.23 -3.41
N SER A 359 5.29 -15.88 -2.48
CA SER A 359 5.47 -16.56 -1.19
C SER A 359 4.64 -15.95 -0.07
N THR A 360 4.48 -14.61 -0.04
CA THR A 360 3.75 -13.92 1.03
C THR A 360 2.24 -13.90 0.80
N TRP A 361 1.78 -13.69 -0.45
CA TRP A 361 0.37 -13.54 -0.80
C TRP A 361 -0.16 -14.58 -1.80
N GLY A 362 0.73 -15.24 -2.54
CA GLY A 362 0.40 -16.28 -3.51
C GLY A 362 0.41 -17.69 -2.93
N ASN A 363 0.85 -18.63 -3.76
CA ASN A 363 1.15 -20.01 -3.39
C ASN A 363 2.36 -20.42 -4.24
N ASP A 364 3.56 -20.36 -3.65
CA ASP A 364 4.84 -20.67 -4.29
C ASP A 364 5.13 -22.18 -4.42
N LYS A 365 4.11 -23.02 -4.24
CA LYS A 365 4.18 -24.49 -4.33
C LYS A 365 3.35 -25.00 -5.51
N GLU A 366 2.09 -25.33 -5.26
CA GLU A 366 1.20 -26.00 -6.22
C GLU A 366 0.72 -25.05 -7.33
N HIS A 367 0.64 -23.75 -7.05
CA HIS A 367 0.16 -22.73 -7.99
C HIS A 367 1.18 -21.63 -8.27
N TRP A 368 2.47 -21.94 -8.13
CA TRP A 368 3.58 -20.98 -8.25
C TRP A 368 3.48 -20.10 -9.52
N ARG A 369 3.45 -20.75 -10.68
CA ARG A 369 3.30 -20.10 -11.98
C ARG A 369 1.99 -19.32 -12.11
N ASP A 370 0.88 -19.93 -11.70
CA ASP A 370 -0.44 -19.37 -11.94
C ASP A 370 -0.67 -18.13 -11.06
N CYS A 371 -0.24 -18.15 -9.79
CA CYS A 371 -0.32 -16.99 -8.92
C CYS A 371 0.60 -15.84 -9.38
N ALA A 372 1.84 -16.14 -9.80
CA ALA A 372 2.77 -15.15 -10.35
C ALA A 372 2.18 -14.43 -11.59
N THR A 373 1.67 -15.20 -12.54
CA THR A 373 1.03 -14.67 -13.76
C THR A 373 -0.28 -13.93 -13.46
N SER A 374 -0.99 -14.32 -12.40
CA SER A 374 -2.19 -13.62 -11.92
C SER A 374 -1.87 -12.24 -11.36
N PHE A 375 -0.90 -12.13 -10.45
CA PHE A 375 -0.44 -10.85 -9.91
C PHE A 375 0.11 -9.94 -11.02
N ALA A 376 0.95 -10.47 -11.91
CA ALA A 376 1.49 -9.75 -13.06
C ALA A 376 0.38 -9.12 -13.92
N THR A 377 -0.66 -9.90 -14.24
CA THR A 377 -1.81 -9.43 -15.04
C THR A 377 -2.57 -8.30 -14.37
N VAL A 378 -2.75 -8.35 -13.04
CA VAL A 378 -3.47 -7.29 -12.30
C VAL A 378 -2.76 -5.96 -12.43
N TYR A 379 -1.45 -5.89 -12.17
CA TYR A 379 -0.75 -4.61 -12.06
C TYR A 379 -0.28 -4.06 -13.42
N MET A 380 0.24 -4.91 -14.31
CA MET A 380 0.78 -4.51 -15.62
C MET A 380 -0.26 -3.84 -16.54
N LEU A 381 -1.54 -4.18 -16.38
CA LEU A 381 -2.64 -3.70 -17.22
C LEU A 381 -3.49 -2.60 -16.55
N MET A 382 -3.04 -2.03 -15.42
CA MET A 382 -3.60 -0.81 -14.81
C MET A 382 -3.12 0.47 -15.51
N MET A 383 -3.78 1.60 -15.21
CA MET A 383 -3.36 2.93 -15.67
C MET A 383 -2.18 3.41 -14.82
N GLY A 384 -1.08 3.80 -15.45
CA GLY A 384 0.18 4.10 -14.77
C GLY A 384 1.35 3.43 -15.47
N THR A 385 2.56 3.67 -14.97
CA THR A 385 3.80 3.05 -15.44
C THR A 385 4.12 1.85 -14.56
N PRO A 386 4.13 0.62 -15.09
CA PRO A 386 4.42 -0.56 -14.30
C PRO A 386 5.93 -0.70 -14.05
N PHE A 387 6.29 -1.14 -12.84
CA PHE A 387 7.65 -1.46 -12.42
C PHE A 387 7.75 -2.96 -12.11
N ILE A 388 8.63 -3.65 -12.84
CA ILE A 388 9.03 -5.03 -12.59
C ILE A 388 10.29 -4.99 -11.72
N TYR A 389 10.31 -5.75 -10.62
CA TYR A 389 11.52 -5.92 -9.81
C TYR A 389 12.30 -7.15 -10.27
N GLU A 390 13.64 -7.14 -10.20
CA GLU A 390 14.45 -8.27 -10.64
C GLU A 390 14.05 -9.60 -9.98
N GLY A 391 13.88 -10.64 -10.79
CA GLY A 391 13.42 -11.96 -10.33
C GLY A 391 11.89 -12.11 -10.30
N GLN A 392 11.12 -11.02 -10.31
CA GLN A 392 9.65 -11.07 -10.33
C GLN A 392 9.14 -11.67 -11.66
N GLU A 393 9.86 -11.45 -12.75
CA GLU A 393 9.52 -11.95 -14.08
C GLU A 393 9.76 -13.46 -14.25
N ILE A 394 10.67 -14.04 -13.45
CA ILE A 394 10.85 -15.49 -13.34
C ILE A 394 10.14 -16.08 -12.12
N GLY A 395 9.45 -15.28 -11.31
CA GLY A 395 8.74 -15.75 -10.11
C GLY A 395 9.67 -16.28 -9.00
N MET A 396 10.81 -15.61 -8.75
CA MET A 396 11.63 -15.90 -7.56
C MET A 396 10.78 -15.86 -6.27
N THR A 397 11.14 -16.71 -5.32
CA THR A 397 10.39 -16.94 -4.07
C THR A 397 11.18 -16.45 -2.86
N ASN A 398 10.53 -16.36 -1.70
CA ASN A 398 11.23 -16.20 -0.43
C ASN A 398 12.24 -17.34 -0.20
N VAL A 399 13.22 -17.06 0.66
CA VAL A 399 14.30 -17.96 1.06
C VAL A 399 14.25 -18.24 2.55
N ARG A 400 14.79 -19.38 2.98
CA ARG A 400 14.81 -19.83 4.37
C ARG A 400 16.23 -20.27 4.76
N PHE A 401 17.11 -19.31 5.00
CA PHE A 401 18.45 -19.60 5.54
C PHE A 401 18.35 -19.94 7.03
N PRO A 402 19.13 -20.91 7.54
CA PRO A 402 18.92 -21.47 8.87
C PRO A 402 19.34 -20.55 10.01
N SER A 403 20.16 -19.52 9.76
CA SER A 403 20.70 -18.65 10.81
C SER A 403 20.48 -17.18 10.50
N ILE A 404 20.25 -16.37 11.55
CA ILE A 404 20.24 -14.90 11.48
C ILE A 404 21.57 -14.31 10.98
N SER A 405 22.68 -15.06 11.07
CA SER A 405 23.98 -14.66 10.48
C SER A 405 23.95 -14.57 8.96
N ASP A 406 23.02 -15.28 8.33
CA ASP A 406 22.95 -15.44 6.87
C ASP A 406 22.07 -14.35 6.22
N TYR A 407 21.45 -13.51 7.07
CA TYR A 407 20.63 -12.36 6.71
C TYR A 407 21.42 -11.06 6.99
N PRO A 408 22.02 -10.43 5.97
CA PRO A 408 22.81 -9.22 6.15
C PRO A 408 21.98 -7.99 6.56
N ASP A 409 20.66 -7.98 6.34
CA ASP A 409 19.79 -6.84 6.65
C ASP A 409 19.88 -6.36 8.11
N VAL A 410 20.31 -5.10 8.28
CA VAL A 410 20.39 -4.41 9.57
C VAL A 410 19.03 -4.38 10.30
N ALA A 411 17.91 -4.22 9.57
CA ALA A 411 16.58 -4.17 10.18
C ALA A 411 16.16 -5.54 10.73
N ALA A 412 16.28 -6.61 9.94
CA ALA A 412 16.03 -7.98 10.39
C ALA A 412 16.91 -8.38 11.58
N ARG A 413 18.20 -8.03 11.58
CA ARG A 413 19.13 -8.32 12.68
C ARG A 413 18.81 -7.52 13.95
N ASN A 414 18.46 -6.24 13.82
CA ASN A 414 18.03 -5.41 14.96
C ASN A 414 16.73 -5.96 15.57
N PHE A 415 15.73 -6.25 14.74
CA PHE A 415 14.46 -6.85 15.14
C PHE A 415 14.69 -8.17 15.89
N TYR A 416 15.45 -9.10 15.30
CA TYR A 416 15.77 -10.39 15.92
C TYR A 416 16.40 -10.23 17.30
N ASN A 417 17.43 -9.38 17.44
CA ASN A 417 18.10 -9.18 18.72
C ASN A 417 17.20 -8.52 19.77
N LEU A 418 16.36 -7.56 19.37
CA LEU A 418 15.43 -6.85 20.27
C LEU A 418 14.29 -7.76 20.76
N GLU A 419 13.73 -8.61 19.91
CA GLU A 419 12.68 -9.53 20.31
C GLU A 419 13.20 -10.78 21.03
N LEU A 420 14.38 -11.28 20.68
CA LEU A 420 15.06 -12.34 21.45
C LEU A 420 15.36 -11.88 22.88
N ALA A 421 15.79 -10.63 23.06
CA ALA A 421 15.99 -10.03 24.39
C ALA A 421 14.68 -9.86 25.19
N LYS A 422 13.51 -9.83 24.52
CA LYS A 422 12.18 -9.86 25.16
C LYS A 422 11.70 -11.28 25.47
N GLY A 423 12.44 -12.31 25.06
CA GLY A 423 12.17 -13.73 25.34
C GLY A 423 11.29 -14.44 24.30
N ILE A 424 11.20 -13.93 23.06
CA ILE A 424 10.56 -14.66 21.95
C ILE A 424 11.50 -15.79 21.47
N ASP A 425 10.95 -16.94 21.10
CA ASP A 425 11.73 -18.09 20.65
C ASP A 425 12.41 -17.85 19.28
N HIS A 426 13.60 -18.43 19.11
CA HIS A 426 14.35 -18.36 17.85
C HIS A 426 13.51 -18.79 16.64
N ASN A 427 12.76 -19.89 16.72
CA ASN A 427 12.03 -20.41 15.58
C ASN A 427 10.83 -19.51 15.19
N GLU A 428 10.18 -18.88 16.19
CA GLU A 428 9.11 -17.90 15.97
C GLU A 428 9.65 -16.64 15.28
N LEU A 429 10.82 -16.15 15.70
CA LEU A 429 11.49 -15.01 15.06
C LEU A 429 11.97 -15.32 13.64
N MET A 430 12.53 -16.51 13.41
CA MET A 430 12.96 -16.90 12.07
C MET A 430 11.78 -17.07 11.12
N GLU A 431 10.64 -17.63 11.56
CA GLU A 431 9.43 -17.72 10.71
C GLU A 431 8.87 -16.33 10.37
N MET A 432 8.94 -15.36 11.29
CA MET A 432 8.63 -13.96 10.96
C MET A 432 9.57 -13.42 9.87
N ILE A 433 10.89 -13.60 10.02
CA ILE A 433 11.89 -13.14 9.05
C ILE A 433 11.71 -13.79 7.67
N TYR A 434 11.40 -15.09 7.62
CA TYR A 434 11.08 -15.80 6.36
C TYR A 434 9.86 -15.23 5.64
N MET A 435 8.92 -14.63 6.38
CA MET A 435 7.67 -14.10 5.81
C MET A 435 7.71 -12.60 5.50
N THR A 436 8.49 -11.80 6.25
CA THR A 436 8.49 -10.32 6.16
C THR A 436 9.84 -9.70 5.82
N GLY A 437 10.96 -10.42 5.99
CA GLY A 437 12.31 -9.87 5.81
C GLY A 437 12.60 -9.45 4.36
N ARG A 438 13.22 -8.29 4.18
CA ARG A 438 13.52 -7.73 2.83
C ARG A 438 14.64 -8.45 2.08
N ASP A 439 15.51 -9.18 2.78
CA ASP A 439 16.54 -10.04 2.17
C ASP A 439 15.96 -11.12 1.24
N ASN A 440 14.68 -11.50 1.39
CA ASN A 440 13.97 -12.36 0.44
C ASN A 440 13.97 -11.79 -1.00
N ALA A 441 13.98 -10.46 -1.14
CA ALA A 441 14.09 -9.78 -2.42
C ALA A 441 15.55 -9.51 -2.86
N ARG A 442 16.54 -9.73 -1.99
CA ARG A 442 17.95 -9.37 -2.21
C ARG A 442 18.87 -10.57 -2.50
N THR A 443 18.33 -11.79 -2.53
CA THR A 443 19.09 -12.96 -3.00
C THR A 443 19.50 -12.82 -4.48
N PRO A 444 20.62 -13.43 -4.93
CA PRO A 444 21.12 -13.28 -6.29
C PRO A 444 20.11 -13.65 -7.37
N MET A 445 20.09 -12.88 -8.46
CA MET A 445 19.26 -13.14 -9.63
C MET A 445 19.62 -14.49 -10.27
N GLN A 446 18.60 -15.28 -10.58
CA GLN A 446 18.76 -16.69 -10.96
C GLN A 446 18.81 -16.82 -12.50
N TRP A 447 20.01 -16.74 -13.08
CA TRP A 447 20.20 -16.76 -14.54
C TRP A 447 20.15 -18.16 -15.15
N ASP A 448 20.81 -19.14 -14.55
CA ASP A 448 20.87 -20.53 -15.02
C ASP A 448 21.01 -21.54 -13.85
N ASP A 449 21.33 -22.80 -14.16
CA ASP A 449 21.49 -23.90 -13.20
C ASP A 449 22.96 -24.16 -12.79
N SER A 450 23.88 -23.25 -13.11
CA SER A 450 25.30 -23.35 -12.75
C SER A 450 25.60 -22.81 -11.34
N LEU A 451 26.89 -22.74 -10.97
CA LEU A 451 27.32 -22.20 -9.68
C LEU A 451 26.73 -20.81 -9.44
N ASN A 452 26.15 -20.59 -8.27
CA ASN A 452 25.41 -19.37 -7.91
C ASN A 452 24.38 -18.97 -8.99
N ALA A 453 23.74 -19.92 -9.66
CA ALA A 453 22.79 -19.68 -10.76
C ALA A 453 23.32 -18.78 -11.90
N GLY A 454 24.63 -18.79 -12.15
CA GLY A 454 25.24 -17.91 -13.16
C GLY A 454 25.35 -16.43 -12.76
N PHE A 455 24.95 -16.06 -11.54
CA PHE A 455 25.16 -14.70 -11.00
C PHE A 455 26.64 -14.40 -10.77
N SER A 456 27.43 -15.35 -10.29
CA SER A 456 28.84 -15.15 -9.94
C SER A 456 29.66 -16.42 -10.10
N THR A 457 30.92 -16.27 -10.53
CA THR A 457 31.92 -17.36 -10.57
C THR A 457 32.65 -17.58 -9.24
N ALA A 458 32.41 -16.74 -8.24
CA ALA A 458 32.95 -16.88 -6.88
C ALA A 458 32.47 -18.18 -6.21
N GLN A 459 33.19 -18.66 -5.19
CA GLN A 459 32.73 -19.81 -4.40
C GLN A 459 31.51 -19.47 -3.52
N GLN A 460 31.33 -18.20 -3.16
CA GLN A 460 30.24 -17.70 -2.34
C GLN A 460 29.83 -16.32 -2.87
N ALA A 461 28.52 -16.08 -2.99
CA ALA A 461 27.99 -14.74 -3.19
C ALA A 461 27.91 -13.99 -1.85
N TRP A 462 27.76 -12.66 -1.90
CA TRP A 462 27.71 -11.77 -0.73
C TRP A 462 26.55 -12.08 0.25
N ILE A 463 25.49 -12.71 -0.25
CA ILE A 463 24.38 -13.31 0.48
C ILE A 463 24.14 -14.71 -0.10
N GLY A 464 23.56 -15.61 0.68
CA GLY A 464 23.20 -16.95 0.19
C GLY A 464 22.30 -16.91 -1.05
N ILE A 465 22.38 -17.94 -1.89
CA ILE A 465 21.46 -18.14 -3.01
C ILE A 465 20.26 -19.01 -2.63
N ASN A 466 19.08 -18.71 -3.16
CA ASN A 466 17.91 -19.54 -2.95
C ASN A 466 18.12 -20.92 -3.62
N PRO A 467 18.09 -22.05 -2.89
CA PRO A 467 18.40 -23.37 -3.45
C PRO A 467 17.51 -23.83 -4.62
N ASN A 468 16.38 -23.16 -4.86
CA ASN A 468 15.46 -23.47 -5.96
C ASN A 468 15.94 -23.00 -7.35
N TYR A 469 17.10 -22.33 -7.47
CA TYR A 469 17.62 -21.84 -8.75
C TYR A 469 17.78 -22.92 -9.83
N VAL A 470 18.02 -24.18 -9.43
CA VAL A 470 18.06 -25.35 -10.31
C VAL A 470 16.73 -25.66 -11.03
N HIS A 471 15.64 -24.99 -10.64
CA HIS A 471 14.30 -25.13 -11.23
C HIS A 471 13.65 -23.78 -11.59
N ILE A 472 14.10 -22.69 -10.95
CA ILE A 472 13.65 -21.32 -11.21
C ILE A 472 14.85 -20.52 -11.72
N ASN A 473 15.04 -20.44 -13.03
CA ASN A 473 16.06 -19.60 -13.64
C ASN A 473 15.66 -19.09 -15.04
N VAL A 474 16.30 -18.02 -15.50
CA VAL A 474 16.06 -17.40 -16.81
C VAL A 474 16.30 -18.40 -17.94
N ALA A 475 17.45 -19.09 -17.97
CA ALA A 475 17.84 -19.97 -19.07
C ALA A 475 16.92 -21.18 -19.29
N GLN A 476 16.20 -21.62 -18.25
CA GLN A 476 15.12 -22.61 -18.34
C GLN A 476 13.82 -21.95 -18.83
N GLN A 477 13.43 -20.82 -18.23
CA GLN A 477 12.16 -20.16 -18.55
C GLN A 477 12.13 -19.51 -19.94
N GLU A 478 13.26 -19.13 -20.53
CA GLU A 478 13.32 -18.66 -21.91
C GLU A 478 12.89 -19.75 -22.91
N LYS A 479 13.21 -21.01 -22.63
CA LYS A 479 12.93 -22.17 -23.49
C LYS A 479 11.49 -22.68 -23.36
N ASP A 480 10.85 -22.44 -22.22
CA ASP A 480 9.45 -22.80 -21.98
C ASP A 480 8.51 -21.65 -22.40
N GLU A 481 7.78 -21.82 -23.50
CA GLU A 481 6.80 -20.85 -23.98
C GLU A 481 5.70 -20.52 -22.96
N HIS A 482 5.43 -21.43 -22.01
CA HIS A 482 4.41 -21.25 -20.99
C HIS A 482 4.93 -20.60 -19.70
N SER A 483 6.23 -20.37 -19.57
CA SER A 483 6.89 -19.86 -18.37
C SER A 483 6.37 -18.50 -17.88
N ILE A 484 6.74 -18.13 -16.65
CA ILE A 484 6.41 -16.82 -16.08
C ILE A 484 7.11 -15.73 -16.90
N LEU A 485 8.38 -15.94 -17.27
CA LEU A 485 9.14 -15.01 -18.11
C LEU A 485 8.49 -14.76 -19.48
N ASN A 486 8.11 -15.83 -20.18
CA ASN A 486 7.44 -15.70 -21.48
C ASN A 486 6.00 -15.19 -21.35
N PHE A 487 5.36 -15.34 -20.18
CA PHE A 487 4.11 -14.64 -19.87
C PHE A 487 4.30 -13.14 -19.64
N TYR A 488 5.35 -12.69 -18.95
CA TYR A 488 5.70 -11.27 -18.88
C TYR A 488 6.03 -10.70 -20.27
N LYS A 489 6.82 -11.40 -21.11
CA LYS A 489 7.08 -11.00 -22.51
C LYS A 489 5.80 -10.86 -23.35
N ARG A 490 4.74 -11.65 -23.06
CA ARG A 490 3.40 -11.47 -23.65
C ARG A 490 2.65 -10.27 -23.07
N LEU A 491 2.70 -10.03 -21.75
CA LEU A 491 2.06 -8.89 -21.10
C LEU A 491 2.67 -7.54 -21.56
N THR A 492 3.99 -7.44 -21.61
CA THR A 492 4.69 -6.21 -22.04
C THR A 492 4.33 -5.86 -23.49
N ARG A 493 4.33 -6.87 -24.38
CA ARG A 493 3.86 -6.74 -25.76
C ARG A 493 2.40 -6.32 -25.85
N LEU A 494 1.49 -7.03 -25.16
CA LEU A 494 0.05 -6.73 -25.15
C LEU A 494 -0.21 -5.27 -24.73
N ARG A 495 0.50 -4.79 -23.70
CA ARG A 495 0.44 -3.41 -23.23
C ARG A 495 0.94 -2.41 -24.28
N LYS A 496 2.12 -2.64 -24.85
CA LYS A 496 2.76 -1.74 -25.83
C LYS A 496 1.99 -1.67 -27.17
N GLU A 497 1.37 -2.76 -27.60
CA GLU A 497 0.58 -2.82 -28.84
C GLU A 497 -0.83 -2.23 -28.69
N ASN A 498 -1.31 -1.99 -27.46
CA ASN A 498 -2.69 -1.56 -27.21
C ASN A 498 -2.75 -0.37 -26.22
N ASP A 499 -2.84 0.85 -26.77
CA ASP A 499 -3.01 2.12 -26.05
C ASP A 499 -4.07 2.08 -24.93
N ILE A 500 -5.07 1.21 -25.01
CA ILE A 500 -6.11 1.04 -23.98
C ILE A 500 -5.53 0.63 -22.62
N PHE A 501 -4.44 -0.13 -22.57
CA PHE A 501 -3.77 -0.49 -21.32
C PHE A 501 -2.83 0.62 -20.81
N ILE A 502 -2.56 1.65 -21.63
CA ILE A 502 -1.81 2.82 -21.21
C ILE A 502 -2.81 3.90 -20.76
N TYR A 503 -3.61 4.43 -21.68
CA TYR A 503 -4.45 5.63 -21.52
C TYR A 503 -5.95 5.34 -21.30
N GLY A 504 -6.38 4.08 -21.27
CA GLY A 504 -7.78 3.74 -21.06
C GLY A 504 -8.24 4.00 -19.62
N ILE A 505 -9.47 4.47 -19.47
CA ILE A 505 -10.13 4.73 -18.18
C ILE A 505 -10.27 3.41 -17.42
N TYR A 506 -9.80 3.36 -16.17
CA TYR A 506 -9.96 2.20 -15.28
C TYR A 506 -11.33 2.23 -14.60
N ASP A 507 -12.10 1.13 -14.65
CA ASP A 507 -13.30 0.96 -13.82
C ASP A 507 -13.30 -0.44 -13.17
N LEU A 508 -13.36 -0.51 -11.84
CA LEU A 508 -13.50 -1.76 -11.08
C LEU A 508 -14.87 -2.41 -11.36
N ILE A 509 -14.87 -3.72 -11.59
CA ILE A 509 -16.07 -4.56 -11.65
C ILE A 509 -15.99 -5.65 -10.59
N LEU A 510 -17.11 -6.32 -10.30
CA LEU A 510 -17.17 -7.38 -9.27
C LEU A 510 -16.60 -6.91 -7.91
N SER A 511 -16.86 -5.66 -7.52
CA SER A 511 -16.20 -4.97 -6.40
C SER A 511 -16.23 -5.76 -5.10
N ASN A 512 -17.34 -6.45 -4.84
CA ASN A 512 -17.60 -7.19 -3.60
C ASN A 512 -17.21 -8.68 -3.69
N HIS A 513 -16.74 -9.15 -4.85
CA HIS A 513 -16.34 -10.55 -5.03
C HIS A 513 -15.03 -10.83 -4.28
N LYS A 514 -15.00 -11.88 -3.44
CA LYS A 514 -13.88 -12.16 -2.52
C LYS A 514 -12.63 -12.78 -3.17
N GLN A 515 -12.77 -13.42 -4.33
CA GLN A 515 -11.65 -14.08 -5.04
C GLN A 515 -11.23 -13.37 -6.34
N ILE A 516 -12.17 -13.13 -7.26
CA ILE A 516 -11.92 -12.46 -8.55
C ILE A 516 -11.61 -10.97 -8.37
N TYR A 517 -10.41 -10.52 -8.75
CA TYR A 517 -10.17 -9.13 -9.12
C TYR A 517 -10.58 -8.96 -10.59
N GLY A 518 -11.58 -8.11 -10.84
CA GLY A 518 -12.02 -7.78 -12.19
C GLY A 518 -12.02 -6.26 -12.39
N TYR A 519 -11.50 -5.77 -13.50
CA TYR A 519 -11.63 -4.38 -13.90
C TYR A 519 -11.73 -4.25 -15.42
N THR A 520 -12.13 -3.06 -15.88
CA THR A 520 -12.10 -2.72 -17.30
C THR A 520 -11.15 -1.57 -17.57
N ARG A 521 -10.57 -1.56 -18.77
CA ARG A 521 -9.91 -0.39 -19.35
C ARG A 521 -10.75 0.06 -20.55
N THR A 522 -11.17 1.32 -20.61
CA THR A 522 -12.09 1.82 -21.66
C THR A 522 -11.47 2.99 -22.44
N SER A 523 -11.61 2.97 -23.76
CA SER A 523 -11.34 4.09 -24.68
C SER A 523 -12.58 4.42 -25.52
N ASP A 524 -12.49 5.40 -26.41
CA ASP A 524 -13.60 5.82 -27.31
C ASP A 524 -14.04 4.74 -28.31
N THR A 525 -13.23 3.71 -28.54
CA THR A 525 -13.48 2.66 -29.55
C THR A 525 -13.33 1.24 -29.02
N LYS A 526 -12.75 1.04 -27.83
CA LYS A 526 -12.47 -0.28 -27.27
C LYS A 526 -12.78 -0.35 -25.78
N ARG A 527 -13.09 -1.55 -25.28
CA ARG A 527 -13.05 -1.89 -23.85
C ARG A 527 -12.36 -3.22 -23.63
N ALA A 528 -11.35 -3.21 -22.77
CA ALA A 528 -10.73 -4.42 -22.25
C ALA A 528 -11.39 -4.83 -20.94
N TYR A 529 -11.56 -6.13 -20.73
CA TYR A 529 -11.96 -6.75 -19.46
C TYR A 529 -10.75 -7.55 -18.96
N VAL A 530 -10.20 -7.15 -17.82
CA VAL A 530 -9.13 -7.87 -17.12
C VAL A 530 -9.78 -8.61 -15.96
N LEU A 531 -9.74 -9.94 -15.99
CA LEU A 531 -10.37 -10.82 -15.02
C LEU A 531 -9.31 -11.78 -14.47
N THR A 532 -9.08 -11.75 -13.16
CA THR A 532 -8.07 -12.58 -12.50
C THR A 532 -8.64 -13.18 -11.22
N ASN A 533 -8.56 -14.49 -11.05
CA ASN A 533 -8.70 -15.10 -9.73
C ASN A 533 -7.41 -14.85 -8.94
N LEU A 534 -7.52 -14.30 -7.72
CA LEU A 534 -6.37 -14.09 -6.83
C LEU A 534 -6.37 -15.07 -5.65
N THR A 535 -6.93 -16.27 -5.86
CA THR A 535 -6.97 -17.33 -4.84
C THR A 535 -6.69 -18.70 -5.41
N ASP A 536 -6.24 -19.58 -4.53
CA ASP A 536 -5.99 -21.02 -4.68
C ASP A 536 -7.26 -21.87 -4.90
N ARG A 537 -8.43 -21.26 -4.97
CA ARG A 537 -9.72 -21.95 -5.09
C ARG A 537 -10.46 -21.55 -6.35
N VAL A 538 -11.19 -22.51 -6.91
CA VAL A 538 -12.15 -22.27 -8.00
C VAL A 538 -13.09 -21.11 -7.61
N ALA A 539 -13.32 -20.20 -8.54
CA ALA A 539 -14.21 -19.06 -8.38
C ALA A 539 -15.32 -19.10 -9.42
N GLN A 540 -16.53 -18.65 -9.06
CA GLN A 540 -17.67 -18.55 -9.97
C GLN A 540 -18.29 -17.16 -9.89
N PHE A 541 -18.55 -16.55 -11.05
CA PHE A 541 -19.09 -15.19 -11.13
C PHE A 541 -19.87 -14.97 -12.43
N THR A 542 -20.71 -13.93 -12.43
CA THR A 542 -21.48 -13.52 -13.61
C THR A 542 -21.19 -12.07 -13.95
N LEU A 543 -21.09 -11.76 -15.25
CA LEU A 543 -20.93 -10.42 -15.81
C LEU A 543 -22.22 -9.95 -16.48
N TYR A 544 -22.49 -8.64 -16.42
CA TYR A 544 -23.62 -8.03 -17.15
C TYR A 544 -23.42 -8.08 -18.67
N GLN A 545 -22.20 -7.77 -19.13
CA GLN A 545 -21.77 -7.89 -20.52
C GLN A 545 -21.30 -9.33 -20.78
N GLY A 546 -21.81 -9.96 -21.83
CA GLY A 546 -21.30 -11.26 -22.27
C GLY A 546 -20.01 -11.11 -23.08
N LEU A 547 -19.08 -12.05 -22.91
CA LEU A 547 -17.77 -12.10 -23.59
C LEU A 547 -17.70 -13.33 -24.50
N SER A 548 -16.82 -13.32 -25.50
CA SER A 548 -16.66 -14.42 -26.46
C SER A 548 -15.20 -14.81 -26.62
N SER A 549 -14.90 -16.08 -26.94
CA SER A 549 -13.52 -16.56 -27.17
C SER A 549 -12.79 -15.75 -28.25
N SER A 550 -13.49 -15.26 -29.27
CA SER A 550 -12.93 -14.40 -30.33
C SER A 550 -12.46 -13.01 -29.85
N GLN A 551 -12.75 -12.64 -28.60
CA GLN A 551 -12.32 -11.41 -27.95
C GLN A 551 -11.17 -11.65 -26.96
N LEU A 552 -10.84 -12.91 -26.65
CA LEU A 552 -9.79 -13.27 -25.70
C LEU A 552 -8.40 -12.96 -26.30
N VAL A 553 -7.59 -12.18 -25.59
CA VAL A 553 -6.23 -11.79 -26.01
C VAL A 553 -5.13 -12.32 -25.08
N LEU A 554 -5.47 -12.76 -23.86
CA LEU A 554 -4.51 -13.35 -22.93
C LEU A 554 -5.21 -14.33 -21.98
N THR A 555 -4.56 -15.45 -21.69
CA THR A 555 -4.86 -16.34 -20.56
C THR A 555 -3.56 -16.95 -20.04
N ASN A 556 -3.55 -17.41 -18.79
CA ASN A 556 -2.45 -18.20 -18.22
C ASN A 556 -2.72 -19.71 -18.27
N LEU A 557 -3.94 -20.16 -18.59
CA LEU A 557 -4.24 -21.58 -18.74
C LEU A 557 -3.37 -22.23 -19.83
N LEU A 558 -2.92 -23.45 -19.54
CA LEU A 558 -2.17 -24.29 -20.49
C LEU A 558 -3.10 -24.98 -21.49
N GLU A 559 -4.31 -25.37 -21.05
CA GLU A 559 -5.31 -25.96 -21.93
C GLU A 559 -6.14 -24.87 -22.66
N PRO A 560 -6.57 -25.11 -23.91
CA PRO A 560 -7.44 -24.19 -24.63
C PRO A 560 -8.77 -23.95 -23.91
N ILE A 561 -9.12 -22.69 -23.69
CA ILE A 561 -10.44 -22.31 -23.17
C ILE A 561 -11.51 -22.72 -24.19
N PRO A 562 -12.56 -23.48 -23.78
CA PRO A 562 -13.65 -23.87 -24.67
C PRO A 562 -14.29 -22.68 -25.40
N GLU A 563 -14.71 -22.89 -26.65
CA GLU A 563 -15.36 -21.84 -27.43
C GLU A 563 -16.67 -21.40 -26.76
N HIS A 564 -16.75 -20.13 -26.42
CA HIS A 564 -17.93 -19.50 -25.81
C HIS A 564 -18.28 -18.21 -26.54
N LYS A 565 -19.58 -17.91 -26.60
CA LYS A 565 -20.12 -16.78 -27.38
C LYS A 565 -21.13 -16.00 -26.55
N ASN A 566 -20.80 -14.74 -26.25
CA ASN A 566 -21.59 -13.87 -25.38
C ASN A 566 -21.89 -14.50 -24.00
N GLU A 567 -20.95 -15.28 -23.47
CA GLU A 567 -21.04 -15.93 -22.17
C GLU A 567 -20.97 -14.90 -21.06
N LYS A 568 -21.84 -15.07 -20.05
CA LYS A 568 -21.94 -14.18 -18.90
C LYS A 568 -21.48 -14.86 -17.62
N SER A 569 -21.60 -16.17 -17.50
CA SER A 569 -21.26 -16.93 -16.31
C SER A 569 -19.94 -17.66 -16.49
N PHE A 570 -19.00 -17.40 -15.59
CA PHE A 570 -17.64 -17.90 -15.65
C PHE A 570 -17.33 -18.75 -14.43
N LYS A 571 -16.66 -19.88 -14.66
CA LYS A 571 -15.98 -20.68 -13.65
C LYS A 571 -14.49 -20.56 -13.94
N PHE A 572 -13.73 -19.99 -13.01
CA PHE A 572 -12.29 -19.82 -13.08
C PHE A 572 -11.60 -20.84 -12.17
N HIS A 573 -10.53 -21.44 -12.65
CA HIS A 573 -9.59 -22.26 -11.89
C HIS A 573 -8.81 -21.41 -10.86
N PRO A 574 -8.14 -22.04 -9.88
CA PRO A 574 -7.17 -21.37 -9.01
C PRO A 574 -6.23 -20.47 -9.82
N TYR A 575 -6.08 -19.23 -9.38
CA TYR A 575 -5.23 -18.21 -10.03
C TYR A 575 -5.40 -18.00 -11.56
N GLU A 576 -6.53 -18.40 -12.14
CA GLU A 576 -6.79 -18.21 -13.56
C GLU A 576 -6.95 -16.72 -13.96
N ILE A 577 -6.36 -16.35 -15.10
CA ILE A 577 -6.59 -15.06 -15.75
C ILE A 577 -7.22 -15.21 -17.13
N ARG A 578 -8.06 -14.23 -17.48
CA ARG A 578 -8.51 -13.97 -18.86
C ARG A 578 -8.56 -12.47 -19.11
N VAL A 579 -7.97 -12.04 -20.24
CA VAL A 579 -8.10 -10.67 -20.74
C VAL A 579 -8.84 -10.72 -22.06
N TYR A 580 -9.92 -9.96 -22.16
CA TYR A 580 -10.73 -9.82 -23.38
C TYR A 580 -10.71 -8.38 -23.89
N ILE A 581 -10.70 -8.15 -25.20
CA ILE A 581 -10.86 -6.83 -25.82
C ILE A 581 -12.09 -6.83 -26.73
N ILE A 582 -12.98 -5.87 -26.50
CA ILE A 582 -14.17 -5.61 -27.33
C ILE A 582 -13.96 -4.32 -28.11
N ASP A 583 -14.03 -4.38 -29.44
CA ASP A 583 -14.14 -3.20 -30.30
C ASP A 583 -15.61 -2.79 -30.42
N TYR A 584 -15.91 -1.51 -30.19
CA TYR A 584 -17.25 -0.93 -30.38
C TYR A 584 -17.31 -0.10 -31.66
N LYS A 585 -18.38 -0.24 -32.44
CA LYS A 585 -18.71 0.76 -33.46
C LYS A 585 -19.21 2.02 -32.74
N LYS A 586 -18.74 3.21 -33.17
CA LYS A 586 -19.01 4.53 -32.53
C LYS A 586 -20.47 4.82 -32.11
N LYS A 587 -21.47 4.14 -32.68
CA LYS A 587 -22.89 4.28 -32.29
C LYS A 587 -23.29 3.47 -31.04
N GLU A 588 -22.70 2.30 -30.82
CA GLU A 588 -23.07 1.39 -29.70
C GLU A 588 -22.54 1.90 -28.37
N LEU A 589 -21.31 2.43 -28.35
CA LEU A 589 -20.71 3.01 -27.15
C LEU A 589 -21.49 4.24 -26.64
N HIS A 590 -22.09 5.02 -27.54
CA HIS A 590 -22.93 6.16 -27.17
C HIS A 590 -24.22 5.74 -26.42
N HIS A 591 -24.69 4.51 -26.62
CA HIS A 591 -25.80 3.95 -25.85
C HIS A 591 -25.34 3.52 -24.46
N LEU A 592 -24.23 2.77 -24.38
CA LEU A 592 -23.63 2.29 -23.12
C LEU A 592 -23.12 3.44 -22.22
N GLN A 593 -22.64 4.54 -22.80
CA GLN A 593 -22.20 5.73 -22.05
C GLN A 593 -23.39 6.52 -21.49
N LYS A 594 -24.51 6.63 -22.22
CA LYS A 594 -25.76 7.19 -21.68
C LYS A 594 -26.32 6.36 -20.54
N GLU A 595 -26.25 5.04 -20.67
CA GLU A 595 -26.68 4.08 -19.64
C GLU A 595 -25.80 4.19 -18.38
N LYS A 596 -24.46 4.21 -18.52
CA LYS A 596 -23.54 4.49 -17.39
C LYS A 596 -23.83 5.84 -16.73
N HIS A 597 -24.05 6.90 -17.51
CA HIS A 597 -24.34 8.23 -16.97
C HIS A 597 -25.66 8.28 -16.19
N ALA A 598 -26.71 7.59 -16.66
CA ALA A 598 -27.97 7.46 -15.92
C ALA A 598 -27.80 6.69 -14.60
N ILE A 599 -27.01 5.61 -14.61
CA ILE A 599 -26.68 4.82 -13.41
C ILE A 599 -25.88 5.64 -12.39
N ASP A 600 -24.86 6.39 -12.84
CA ASP A 600 -24.00 7.18 -11.96
C ASP A 600 -24.73 8.43 -11.41
N GLN A 601 -25.62 9.05 -12.19
CA GLN A 601 -26.53 10.08 -11.67
C GLN A 601 -27.47 9.53 -10.60
N SER A 602 -28.05 8.34 -10.82
CA SER A 602 -28.93 7.68 -9.83
C SER A 602 -28.21 7.42 -8.50
N LYS A 603 -26.97 6.90 -8.56
CA LYS A 603 -26.11 6.68 -7.37
C LYS A 603 -25.76 7.98 -6.64
N ASN A 604 -25.47 9.07 -7.35
CA ASN A 604 -25.23 10.38 -6.73
C ASN A 604 -26.48 10.97 -6.06
N ILE A 605 -27.67 10.70 -6.59
CA ILE A 605 -28.93 11.11 -5.94
C ILE A 605 -29.17 10.27 -4.68
N GLN A 606 -28.89 8.96 -4.70
CA GLN A 606 -28.94 8.11 -3.50
C GLN A 606 -27.96 8.56 -2.41
N SER A 607 -26.72 8.92 -2.75
CA SER A 607 -25.74 9.41 -1.77
C SER A 607 -26.14 10.76 -1.19
N THR A 608 -26.67 11.68 -2.03
CA THR A 608 -27.18 12.98 -1.59
C THR A 608 -28.33 12.82 -0.60
N LEU A 609 -29.34 12.00 -0.92
CA LEU A 609 -30.46 11.67 -0.02
C LEU A 609 -29.95 11.08 1.31
N SER A 610 -29.05 10.09 1.26
CA SER A 610 -28.42 9.48 2.45
C SER A 610 -27.67 10.48 3.35
N THR A 611 -27.07 11.52 2.76
CA THR A 611 -26.40 12.59 3.53
C THR A 611 -27.36 13.66 4.07
N GLU A 612 -28.46 13.96 3.39
CA GLU A 612 -29.47 14.90 3.90
C GLU A 612 -30.24 14.31 5.09
N THR A 613 -30.57 13.01 5.08
CA THR A 613 -31.23 12.33 6.22
C THR A 613 -30.36 12.28 7.50
N LYS A 614 -29.05 12.59 7.41
CA LYS A 614 -28.14 12.65 8.57
C LYS A 614 -27.99 14.03 9.21
N ARG A 615 -28.57 15.11 8.64
CA ARG A 615 -28.55 16.45 9.25
C ARG A 615 -29.70 16.59 10.25
N LYS A 616 -29.36 16.81 11.54
CA LYS A 616 -30.32 16.80 12.66
C LYS A 616 -31.19 18.05 12.84
N ASP A 617 -30.96 19.13 12.09
CA ASP A 617 -31.45 20.47 12.46
C ASP A 617 -32.54 21.07 11.56
N ASP A 618 -33.00 20.39 10.50
CA ASP A 618 -34.11 20.88 9.66
C ASP A 618 -35.48 20.47 10.24
N THR A 619 -36.45 21.38 10.20
CA THR A 619 -37.81 21.12 10.71
C THR A 619 -38.53 20.08 9.84
N SER A 620 -39.27 19.16 10.47
CA SER A 620 -39.84 17.96 9.81
C SER A 620 -40.74 18.27 8.60
N GLU A 621 -41.42 19.41 8.60
CA GLU A 621 -42.29 19.83 7.50
C GLU A 621 -41.48 20.24 6.25
N SER A 622 -40.26 20.78 6.43
CA SER A 622 -39.37 21.15 5.33
C SER A 622 -38.71 19.92 4.69
N LEU A 623 -38.26 18.96 5.51
CA LEU A 623 -37.78 17.64 5.07
C LEU A 623 -38.84 16.92 4.23
N THR A 624 -40.06 16.82 4.74
CA THR A 624 -41.16 16.12 4.04
C THR A 624 -41.47 16.76 2.68
N LYS A 625 -41.45 18.10 2.58
CA LYS A 625 -41.64 18.82 1.30
C LYS A 625 -40.47 18.57 0.32
N ARG A 626 -39.22 18.60 0.76
CA ARG A 626 -38.05 18.34 -0.11
C ARG A 626 -38.01 16.88 -0.59
N GLN A 627 -38.28 15.91 0.30
CA GLN A 627 -38.40 14.49 -0.05
C GLN A 627 -39.51 14.23 -1.07
N THR A 628 -40.65 14.91 -0.95
CA THR A 628 -41.76 14.82 -1.92
C THR A 628 -41.34 15.33 -3.30
N VAL A 629 -40.61 16.45 -3.37
CA VAL A 629 -40.07 16.99 -4.63
C VAL A 629 -39.00 16.08 -5.25
N ALA A 630 -38.19 15.40 -4.42
CA ALA A 630 -37.23 14.39 -4.88
C ALA A 630 -37.94 13.16 -5.49
N LEU A 631 -38.98 12.64 -4.84
CA LEU A 631 -39.82 11.57 -5.38
C LEU A 631 -40.45 11.96 -6.73
N GLN A 632 -41.07 13.15 -6.83
CA GLN A 632 -41.67 13.61 -8.08
C GLN A 632 -40.65 13.73 -9.22
N LYS A 633 -39.40 14.13 -8.93
CA LYS A 633 -38.32 14.12 -9.93
C LYS A 633 -37.93 12.70 -10.35
N LEU A 634 -37.85 11.76 -9.40
CA LEU A 634 -37.55 10.35 -9.69
C LEU A 634 -38.68 9.70 -10.52
N GLU A 635 -39.94 9.97 -10.20
CA GLU A 635 -41.11 9.51 -10.98
C GLU A 635 -41.12 10.10 -12.40
N GLN A 636 -40.81 11.39 -12.55
CA GLN A 636 -40.77 12.03 -13.87
C GLN A 636 -39.57 11.57 -14.71
N MET A 637 -38.42 11.29 -14.09
CA MET A 637 -37.27 10.67 -14.76
C MET A 637 -37.55 9.21 -15.13
N SER A 638 -38.21 8.44 -14.25
CA SER A 638 -38.71 7.09 -14.52
C SER A 638 -39.58 7.06 -15.78
N HIS A 639 -40.58 7.95 -15.84
CA HIS A 639 -41.48 8.07 -16.98
C HIS A 639 -40.75 8.43 -18.28
N ASN A 640 -39.78 9.35 -18.23
CA ASN A 640 -38.99 9.74 -19.40
C ASN A 640 -38.01 8.65 -19.87
N LEU A 641 -37.46 7.84 -18.96
CA LEU A 641 -36.59 6.70 -19.30
C LEU A 641 -37.40 5.55 -19.92
N LEU A 642 -38.58 5.24 -19.37
CA LEU A 642 -39.52 4.24 -19.89
C LEU A 642 -39.98 4.54 -21.32
N LEU A 643 -40.06 5.82 -21.71
CA LEU A 643 -40.39 6.26 -23.06
C LEU A 643 -39.21 6.19 -24.05
N GLN A 644 -37.99 5.85 -23.61
CA GLN A 644 -36.77 5.89 -24.43
C GLN A 644 -36.08 4.54 -24.67
N SER A 645 -36.56 3.43 -24.08
CA SER A 645 -35.99 2.10 -24.29
C SER A 645 -37.03 1.06 -24.74
N GLU A 646 -36.98 0.63 -26.01
CA GLU A 646 -37.77 -0.54 -26.48
C GLU A 646 -37.11 -1.89 -26.12
N GLN A 647 -35.89 -1.91 -25.58
CA GLN A 647 -35.24 -3.11 -25.04
C GLN A 647 -34.56 -2.79 -23.69
N ASN A 648 -34.90 -3.57 -22.65
CA ASN A 648 -34.53 -3.46 -21.22
C ASN A 648 -35.44 -2.64 -20.28
N GLN A 649 -36.76 -2.88 -20.35
CA GLN A 649 -37.70 -2.35 -19.35
C GLN A 649 -37.45 -2.88 -17.91
N ASN A 650 -37.00 -4.13 -17.74
CA ASN A 650 -37.03 -4.81 -16.44
C ASN A 650 -36.06 -4.24 -15.39
N ASP A 651 -34.81 -3.96 -15.75
CA ASP A 651 -33.79 -3.50 -14.77
C ASP A 651 -34.01 -2.04 -14.36
N ILE A 652 -34.43 -1.19 -15.31
CA ILE A 652 -34.82 0.20 -15.05
C ILE A 652 -36.05 0.23 -14.12
N ILE A 653 -37.09 -0.57 -14.42
CA ILE A 653 -38.27 -0.70 -13.54
C ILE A 653 -37.86 -1.23 -12.16
N SER A 654 -37.02 -2.27 -12.08
CA SER A 654 -36.65 -2.87 -10.80
C SER A 654 -35.86 -1.90 -9.91
N ALA A 655 -34.84 -1.24 -10.43
CA ALA A 655 -34.04 -0.27 -9.68
C ALA A 655 -34.85 0.96 -9.24
N LEU A 656 -35.77 1.44 -10.08
CA LEU A 656 -36.67 2.55 -9.74
C LEU A 656 -37.76 2.12 -8.75
N THR A 657 -38.23 0.87 -8.81
CA THR A 657 -39.19 0.31 -7.85
C THR A 657 -38.56 0.16 -6.47
N GLU A 658 -37.33 -0.36 -6.37
CA GLU A 658 -36.58 -0.40 -5.10
C GLU A 658 -36.32 1.01 -4.53
N ALA A 659 -35.88 1.95 -5.38
CA ALA A 659 -35.66 3.33 -4.94
C ALA A 659 -36.94 4.00 -4.43
N THR A 660 -38.07 3.78 -5.11
CA THR A 660 -39.38 4.32 -4.71
C THR A 660 -39.89 3.67 -3.43
N ALA A 661 -39.80 2.34 -3.31
CA ALA A 661 -40.20 1.60 -2.11
C ALA A 661 -39.38 2.03 -0.88
N LYS A 662 -38.07 2.24 -1.04
CA LYS A 662 -37.20 2.73 0.04
C LYS A 662 -37.55 4.16 0.46
N ALA A 663 -37.74 5.06 -0.50
CA ALA A 663 -38.13 6.44 -0.21
C ALA A 663 -39.51 6.53 0.47
N LEU A 664 -40.47 5.68 0.08
CA LEU A 664 -41.77 5.57 0.75
C LEU A 664 -41.62 5.06 2.20
N SER A 665 -40.79 4.03 2.43
CA SER A 665 -40.53 3.50 3.78
C SER A 665 -39.89 4.54 4.71
N GLU A 666 -38.95 5.35 4.20
CA GLU A 666 -38.32 6.44 4.97
C GLU A 666 -39.32 7.56 5.32
N ILE A 667 -40.21 7.93 4.39
CA ILE A 667 -41.31 8.88 4.64
C ILE A 667 -42.31 8.32 5.67
N GLU A 668 -42.65 7.04 5.60
CA GLU A 668 -43.59 6.40 6.51
C GLU A 668 -43.02 6.30 7.93
N THR A 669 -41.72 6.00 8.05
CA THR A 669 -40.96 6.06 9.31
C THR A 669 -40.96 7.47 9.91
N SER A 670 -40.73 8.50 9.09
CA SER A 670 -40.81 9.91 9.52
C SER A 670 -42.21 10.33 9.97
N LYS A 671 -43.27 9.73 9.39
CA LYS A 671 -44.68 9.96 9.80
C LYS A 671 -45.06 9.24 11.09
N GLN A 672 -44.44 8.10 11.40
CA GLN A 672 -44.65 7.41 12.68
C GLN A 672 -43.97 8.15 13.84
N GLN A 673 -42.79 8.71 13.62
CA GLN A 673 -42.08 9.51 14.64
C GLN A 673 -42.81 10.81 15.01
N THR A 674 -43.52 11.46 14.07
CA THR A 674 -44.36 12.61 14.40
C THR A 674 -45.62 12.23 15.17
N LYS A 675 -46.23 11.07 14.87
CA LYS A 675 -47.40 10.55 15.61
C LYS A 675 -47.08 10.26 17.08
N HIS A 676 -45.89 9.73 17.38
CA HIS A 676 -45.47 9.46 18.77
C HIS A 676 -45.24 10.72 19.62
N LYS A 677 -44.98 11.90 19.01
CA LYS A 677 -44.92 13.19 19.72
C LYS A 677 -46.30 13.81 19.96
N SER A 678 -47.39 13.23 19.43
CA SER A 678 -48.74 13.79 19.52
C SER A 678 -49.62 13.16 20.61
N THR A 679 -49.14 12.12 21.32
CA THR A 679 -49.90 11.40 22.35
C THR A 679 -49.17 11.40 23.69
N SER A 680 -48.98 12.59 24.27
CA SER A 680 -48.52 12.78 25.65
C SER A 680 -48.81 14.21 26.13
N VAL A 681 -50.09 14.62 26.13
CA VAL A 681 -50.58 15.84 26.78
C VAL A 681 -51.93 15.56 27.42
N GLU A 682 -51.93 15.22 28.70
CA GLU A 682 -53.06 15.44 29.59
C GLU A 682 -52.65 16.51 30.62
N ILE A 683 -53.32 17.66 30.49
CA ILE A 683 -53.71 18.64 31.52
C ILE A 683 -52.87 18.66 32.82
N ASP A 684 -52.15 19.76 33.03
CA ASP A 684 -52.41 20.56 34.23
C ASP A 684 -52.29 22.06 33.95
N GLN A 685 -53.07 22.88 34.66
CA GLN A 685 -53.17 24.32 34.46
C GLN A 685 -52.24 25.07 35.42
N GLU A 686 -51.60 26.17 34.97
CA GLU A 686 -51.74 27.50 35.60
C GLU A 686 -50.92 28.63 34.92
N ASN A 687 -51.56 29.81 34.83
CA ASN A 687 -50.99 31.16 34.97
C ASN A 687 -49.93 31.75 33.97
N VAL A 688 -50.44 32.24 32.83
CA VAL A 688 -50.62 33.68 32.50
C VAL A 688 -49.38 34.65 32.51
N VAL A 689 -48.87 34.98 31.29
CA VAL A 689 -48.75 36.36 30.67
C VAL A 689 -47.80 37.44 31.30
N PRO A 690 -47.11 38.33 30.53
CA PRO A 690 -46.54 38.26 29.15
C PRO A 690 -45.20 39.08 28.94
N ALA A 691 -44.88 39.42 27.68
CA ALA A 691 -44.23 40.68 27.20
C ALA A 691 -42.72 40.92 27.41
N ASP A 692 -41.99 41.66 26.55
CA ASP A 692 -42.15 42.13 25.14
C ASP A 692 -40.82 42.81 24.68
N SER A 693 -40.72 43.24 23.43
CA SER A 693 -39.72 44.15 22.81
C SER A 693 -38.29 43.60 22.55
N SER A 694 -37.57 44.01 21.50
CA SER A 694 -37.94 44.64 20.21
C SER A 694 -36.77 44.54 19.22
N GLU A 695 -37.04 44.85 17.94
CA GLU A 695 -36.11 44.84 16.78
C GLU A 695 -34.87 45.74 16.93
N ILE A 696 -33.83 45.51 16.08
CA ILE A 696 -33.29 46.48 15.09
C ILE A 696 -32.08 45.92 14.32
N ASP A 697 -31.92 46.40 13.08
CA ASP A 697 -30.95 46.06 12.03
C ASP A 697 -29.77 47.09 11.95
N LEU A 698 -28.75 47.06 11.07
CA LEU A 698 -28.53 46.36 9.79
C LEU A 698 -27.00 46.11 9.53
N GLU A 699 -26.66 45.71 8.31
CA GLU A 699 -25.36 45.40 7.67
C GLU A 699 -24.16 46.37 7.83
N ASN A 700 -22.93 45.79 7.82
CA ASN A 700 -21.88 46.06 6.82
C ASN A 700 -20.67 45.06 6.92
N GLU A 701 -19.93 44.91 5.80
CA GLU A 701 -18.83 43.97 5.42
C GLU A 701 -17.60 43.76 6.37
N PRO A 702 -16.63 42.83 6.07
CA PRO A 702 -16.53 41.81 5.00
C PRO A 702 -16.18 40.36 5.47
N ILE A 703 -16.10 39.44 4.51
CA ILE A 703 -15.83 38.00 4.69
C ILE A 703 -14.33 37.72 4.96
N TYR A 704 -13.87 37.95 6.20
CA TYR A 704 -12.56 37.43 6.66
C TYR A 704 -12.53 37.06 8.15
N LYS A 705 -13.53 36.30 8.64
CA LYS A 705 -13.50 35.70 9.99
C LYS A 705 -14.43 34.49 10.23
N LYS A 706 -14.64 33.64 9.21
CA LYS A 706 -15.49 32.42 9.32
C LYS A 706 -14.74 31.09 9.54
N ARG A 707 -13.45 31.12 9.89
CA ARG A 707 -12.66 29.93 10.29
C ARG A 707 -12.08 29.94 11.71
N GLU A 708 -12.29 31.00 12.50
CA GLU A 708 -11.86 31.05 13.92
C GLU A 708 -12.99 30.85 14.95
N ARG A 709 -14.26 30.75 14.53
CA ARG A 709 -15.40 30.52 15.44
C ARG A 709 -15.85 29.06 15.60
N GLN A 710 -15.08 28.11 15.07
CA GLN A 710 -15.27 26.65 15.32
C GLN A 710 -14.05 26.00 16.00
N ARG A 711 -13.28 26.76 16.79
CA ARG A 711 -12.21 26.23 17.65
C ARG A 711 -12.24 26.69 19.12
N SER A 712 -13.35 27.28 19.57
CA SER A 712 -13.53 27.75 20.96
C SER A 712 -14.86 27.31 21.58
N LEU A 713 -15.19 26.02 21.44
CA LEU A 713 -16.36 25.41 22.10
C LEU A 713 -16.17 23.93 22.49
N VAL A 714 -14.97 23.54 22.92
CA VAL A 714 -14.71 22.28 23.66
C VAL A 714 -13.83 22.56 24.87
N LEU A 715 -14.14 23.64 25.58
CA LEU A 715 -13.51 24.04 26.84
C LEU A 715 -14.57 24.82 27.64
N HIS A 716 -15.48 24.09 28.28
CA HIS A 716 -16.37 24.46 29.41
C HIS A 716 -17.50 23.42 29.53
N LEU A 717 -17.22 22.21 30.03
CA LEU A 717 -18.25 21.34 30.64
C LEU A 717 -17.72 20.20 31.55
N GLU A 718 -16.50 20.33 32.08
CA GLU A 718 -16.03 19.50 33.21
C GLU A 718 -15.44 20.42 34.29
N ASN A 719 -16.29 20.93 35.18
CA ASN A 719 -15.99 21.32 36.57
C ASN A 719 -17.18 22.07 37.19
N ALA A 720 -18.09 21.33 37.84
CA ALA A 720 -19.14 21.91 38.70
C ALA A 720 -19.62 20.91 39.77
N ILE A 721 -18.79 20.66 40.79
CA ILE A 721 -19.21 20.08 42.06
C ILE A 721 -18.71 21.00 43.18
N PRO A 722 -19.58 21.60 44.01
CA PRO A 722 -19.15 22.42 45.14
C PRO A 722 -18.77 21.55 46.36
N VAL A 723 -17.76 22.02 47.10
CA VAL A 723 -17.14 21.35 48.25
C VAL A 723 -17.91 21.59 49.56
N VAL A 724 -18.02 20.55 50.40
CA VAL A 724 -18.09 20.68 51.87
C VAL A 724 -17.20 19.60 52.51
N GLN A 725 -16.48 19.95 53.58
CA GLN A 725 -15.44 19.11 54.22
C GLN A 725 -15.93 18.34 55.47
N ASN A 726 -15.14 17.32 55.84
CA ASN A 726 -14.70 16.93 57.20
C ASN A 726 -15.04 15.51 57.73
N ASP A 727 -13.96 14.71 57.82
CA ASP A 727 -13.57 13.83 58.94
C ASP A 727 -14.39 12.54 59.24
N PRO A 728 -13.85 11.57 60.03
CA PRO A 728 -13.79 10.19 59.53
C PRO A 728 -14.36 9.14 60.51
N SER A 729 -14.09 7.87 60.19
CA SER A 729 -14.14 6.67 61.05
C SER A 729 -15.38 5.77 61.04
N SER A 730 -15.05 4.48 61.11
CA SER A 730 -15.82 3.38 61.71
C SER A 730 -16.92 2.63 60.94
N SER A 731 -16.77 1.30 61.01
CA SER A 731 -17.80 0.25 61.11
C SER A 731 -18.76 -0.06 59.95
N ASP A 732 -18.65 -1.32 59.51
CA ASP A 732 -19.74 -2.30 59.48
C ASP A 732 -21.18 -1.77 59.73
N GLN A 733 -22.11 -2.03 58.80
CA GLN A 733 -23.09 -3.11 58.99
C GLN A 733 -24.01 -3.38 57.76
N ARG A 734 -23.98 -4.66 57.34
CA ARG A 734 -25.15 -5.54 57.09
C ARG A 734 -26.19 -5.25 55.98
N ARG A 735 -26.24 -6.24 55.07
CA ARG A 735 -27.37 -7.16 54.74
C ARG A 735 -28.58 -6.57 54.01
N ARG A 736 -28.79 -6.97 52.73
CA ARG A 736 -29.50 -8.20 52.26
C ARG A 736 -31.01 -8.20 52.46
N SER A 737 -31.75 -8.33 51.34
CA SER A 737 -33.02 -9.05 51.15
C SER A 737 -33.33 -9.06 49.63
N PHE A 738 -33.88 -10.07 48.93
CA PHE A 738 -34.14 -11.53 49.09
C PHE A 738 -34.21 -12.06 47.61
N SER A 739 -33.56 -13.16 47.17
CA SER A 739 -34.04 -14.57 47.10
C SER A 739 -35.40 -14.77 46.38
N THR A 740 -35.72 -15.80 45.57
CA THR A 740 -35.30 -17.23 45.44
C THR A 740 -35.67 -17.75 44.02
N VAL A 741 -35.21 -18.86 43.41
CA VAL A 741 -35.54 -20.33 43.56
C VAL A 741 -34.58 -21.10 42.60
N ILE A 742 -33.56 -21.84 43.02
CA ILE A 742 -33.45 -23.23 43.58
C ILE A 742 -33.09 -24.33 42.54
N SER A 743 -32.12 -25.16 42.95
CA SER A 743 -31.54 -26.34 42.27
C SER A 743 -32.40 -27.62 42.44
N ARG A 744 -31.95 -28.87 42.15
CA ARG A 744 -31.07 -29.69 43.04
C ARG A 744 -31.06 -31.19 42.63
N ILE A 745 -30.13 -31.99 43.21
CA ILE A 745 -30.08 -33.48 43.31
C ILE A 745 -29.54 -34.16 42.02
N SER A 746 -28.49 -35.01 41.96
CA SER A 746 -27.81 -35.96 42.88
C SER A 746 -26.34 -36.24 42.38
N ARG A 747 -25.37 -36.91 43.04
CA ARG A 747 -25.25 -37.46 44.43
C ARG A 747 -23.79 -37.49 45.01
N LYS A 748 -23.15 -38.67 45.17
CA LYS A 748 -21.90 -39.07 45.91
C LYS A 748 -21.73 -40.62 45.81
N PRO A 749 -20.66 -41.33 46.31
CA PRO A 749 -19.25 -40.95 46.65
C PRO A 749 -18.11 -42.03 46.39
N SER A 750 -16.83 -41.69 46.68
CA SER A 750 -15.78 -42.50 47.39
C SER A 750 -15.16 -43.79 46.77
N PHE A 751 -13.88 -44.22 46.96
CA PHE A 751 -12.62 -43.69 47.58
C PHE A 751 -11.39 -44.63 47.26
N ILE A 752 -10.14 -44.22 47.59
CA ILE A 752 -8.86 -45.00 47.68
C ILE A 752 -8.21 -45.41 46.33
N GLY A 753 -6.89 -45.31 46.06
CA GLY A 753 -5.78 -44.62 46.77
C GLY A 753 -4.51 -45.48 47.01
N HIS A 754 -3.42 -45.22 46.26
CA HIS A 754 -1.95 -45.42 46.51
C HIS A 754 -1.23 -45.43 45.12
N HIS A 755 -0.13 -44.69 44.81
CA HIS A 755 1.27 -44.68 45.34
C HIS A 755 1.93 -46.09 45.26
N THR A 756 3.18 -46.35 44.81
CA THR A 756 4.35 -45.55 44.39
C THR A 756 5.17 -46.33 43.32
N ASP A 757 6.19 -45.86 42.57
CA ASP A 757 6.59 -44.59 41.91
C ASP A 757 7.93 -44.87 41.13
N SER A 758 8.42 -43.95 40.26
CA SER A 758 9.80 -43.84 39.68
C SER A 758 10.30 -44.70 38.48
N SER A 759 11.41 -44.20 37.90
CA SER A 759 12.42 -44.75 36.95
C SER A 759 12.08 -45.05 35.48
N ASP A 760 12.57 -44.17 34.60
CA ASP A 760 13.69 -44.41 33.65
C ASP A 760 13.92 -45.85 33.12
N GLU A 761 14.02 -45.98 31.80
CA GLU A 761 15.21 -46.57 31.15
C GLU A 761 15.23 -46.28 29.62
N GLU A 762 16.35 -45.76 29.13
CA GLU A 762 16.76 -45.90 27.74
C GLU A 762 17.27 -47.34 27.52
N ASN A 763 16.89 -47.98 26.40
CA ASN A 763 17.82 -48.24 25.30
C ASN A 763 17.24 -49.22 24.25
N ASP A 764 17.82 -49.14 23.05
CA ASP A 764 18.21 -50.25 22.16
C ASP A 764 17.45 -51.59 22.25
N ASN A 765 17.02 -52.20 21.15
CA ASN A 765 17.88 -52.38 19.99
C ASN A 765 17.13 -52.90 18.75
N GLU A 766 17.68 -52.54 17.58
CA GLU A 766 17.88 -53.39 16.41
C GLU A 766 16.75 -54.24 15.74
N LYS A 767 16.81 -54.15 14.40
CA LYS A 767 16.81 -55.28 13.44
C LYS A 767 15.48 -55.79 12.85
N THR A 768 15.24 -55.23 11.66
CA THR A 768 15.41 -55.89 10.33
C THR A 768 14.21 -56.32 9.48
N THR A 769 14.30 -55.83 8.25
CA THR A 769 13.93 -56.47 6.95
C THR A 769 12.46 -56.65 6.56
N LYS A 770 12.05 -55.74 5.67
CA LYS A 770 11.79 -55.97 4.22
C LYS A 770 10.54 -56.75 3.78
N LEU A 771 10.09 -56.34 2.58
CA LEU A 771 9.19 -57.02 1.63
C LEU A 771 7.71 -57.00 2.02
N THR A 772 6.73 -56.75 1.14
CA THR A 772 6.58 -56.00 -0.14
C THR A 772 5.14 -56.22 -0.61
N ASN A 773 4.62 -55.35 -1.49
CA ASN A 773 3.42 -55.55 -2.34
C ASN A 773 2.07 -55.51 -1.58
N GLU A 774 1.21 -54.51 -1.85
CA GLU A 774 0.25 -54.41 -2.99
C GLU A 774 -0.94 -55.38 -2.86
N ILE A 775 -2.16 -54.82 -2.70
CA ILE A 775 -3.33 -54.95 -3.60
C ILE A 775 -4.60 -54.35 -2.93
N GLU A 776 -5.21 -53.40 -3.65
CA GLU A 776 -6.62 -53.02 -3.87
C GLU A 776 -7.73 -53.14 -2.77
N ASP A 777 -8.63 -52.13 -2.83
CA ASP A 777 -10.08 -52.09 -2.49
C ASP A 777 -10.59 -52.66 -1.13
N GLU A 778 -11.49 -51.99 -0.41
CA GLU A 778 -12.75 -51.42 -0.91
C GLU A 778 -13.32 -50.34 0.04
N SER A 779 -14.39 -49.67 -0.39
CA SER A 779 -15.03 -48.53 0.29
C SER A 779 -15.68 -48.83 1.66
N THR A 780 -15.74 -47.83 2.55
CA THR A 780 -17.00 -47.56 3.29
C THR A 780 -17.12 -46.11 3.77
N ASP A 781 -18.29 -45.53 3.51
CA ASP A 781 -18.72 -44.19 3.92
C ASP A 781 -19.13 -44.18 5.41
N LEU A 782 -18.61 -43.21 6.18
CA LEU A 782 -19.20 -42.77 7.44
C LEU A 782 -19.13 -41.24 7.57
N SER A 783 -20.18 -40.61 7.06
CA SER A 783 -20.59 -39.23 7.30
C SER A 783 -20.43 -38.72 8.75
N GLY A 784 -20.04 -37.45 8.87
CA GLY A 784 -20.71 -36.53 9.79
C GLY A 784 -20.00 -36.20 11.11
N LYS A 785 -19.31 -35.05 11.12
CA LYS A 785 -19.63 -33.94 12.05
C LYS A 785 -18.85 -32.67 11.68
N ASP A 786 -19.52 -31.79 10.95
CA ASP A 786 -19.12 -30.39 10.86
C ASP A 786 -19.22 -29.72 12.24
N ILE A 787 -18.25 -28.86 12.55
CA ILE A 787 -18.35 -27.91 13.66
C ILE A 787 -18.38 -26.51 13.05
N ASP A 788 -19.59 -25.98 12.95
CA ASP A 788 -19.87 -24.60 12.57
C ASP A 788 -19.43 -23.63 13.69
N TYR A 789 -18.66 -22.62 13.32
CA TYR A 789 -18.33 -21.46 14.16
C TYR A 789 -18.75 -20.16 13.47
N SER A 790 -20.04 -20.03 13.19
CA SER A 790 -20.67 -18.75 12.91
C SER A 790 -20.72 -17.87 14.16
N VAL A 791 -19.91 -16.80 14.17
CA VAL A 791 -20.02 -15.71 15.15
C VAL A 791 -20.12 -14.37 14.41
N LEU A 792 -21.18 -13.63 14.74
CA LEU A 792 -21.44 -12.28 14.25
C LEU A 792 -20.35 -11.32 14.73
N TYR A 793 -19.85 -10.47 13.84
CA TYR A 793 -19.09 -9.28 14.22
C TYR A 793 -19.78 -8.03 13.65
N ASP A 794 -19.99 -7.08 14.55
CA ASP A 794 -20.61 -5.77 14.31
C ASP A 794 -19.52 -4.72 14.01
N ASP A 795 -19.88 -3.63 13.33
CA ASP A 795 -18.93 -2.67 12.76
C ASP A 795 -18.38 -1.67 13.82
N THR A 796 -17.13 -1.87 14.26
CA THR A 796 -16.25 -0.77 14.72
C THR A 796 -14.79 -1.01 14.33
N ILE A 797 -14.15 0.01 13.77
CA ILE A 797 -12.73 0.00 13.37
C ILE A 797 -11.92 0.72 14.45
N GLU A 798 -11.03 0.00 15.14
CA GLU A 798 -9.99 0.56 16.01
C GLU A 798 -8.64 -0.13 15.70
N ASP A 799 -7.54 0.62 15.84
CA ASP A 799 -6.19 0.16 15.51
C ASP A 799 -5.66 -0.94 16.44
N TYR A 800 -5.58 -2.16 15.92
CA TYR A 800 -4.87 -3.27 16.56
C TYR A 800 -3.46 -3.44 16.00
N SER A 801 -2.48 -2.84 16.69
CA SER A 801 -1.06 -3.21 16.57
C SER A 801 -0.81 -4.59 17.21
N PHE A 802 0.01 -5.44 16.60
CA PHE A 802 0.34 -6.79 17.08
C PHE A 802 0.80 -6.82 18.56
N THR A 803 -0.03 -7.40 19.44
CA THR A 803 0.39 -8.07 20.69
C THR A 803 -0.73 -8.98 21.20
N SER A 804 -0.72 -10.28 20.83
CA SER A 804 -1.79 -11.23 21.16
C SER A 804 -1.32 -12.49 21.91
N ALA A 805 -0.24 -12.39 22.70
CA ALA A 805 0.25 -13.48 23.55
C ALA A 805 0.90 -12.95 24.85
N ARG A 806 0.12 -12.39 25.78
CA ARG A 806 0.61 -11.98 27.11
C ARG A 806 -0.35 -12.35 28.24
N LYS A 807 -0.13 -13.51 28.86
CA LYS A 807 -0.60 -13.80 30.24
C LYS A 807 0.42 -14.64 31.02
N GLN A 808 0.70 -14.19 32.24
CA GLN A 808 1.29 -14.91 33.37
C GLN A 808 2.76 -15.36 33.31
N ALA A 809 3.68 -14.41 33.52
CA ALA A 809 4.86 -14.61 34.39
C ALA A 809 5.46 -13.26 34.86
N GLN A 810 4.89 -12.65 35.89
CA GLN A 810 5.56 -11.58 36.65
C GLN A 810 5.64 -11.97 38.12
N LYS A 811 6.85 -12.26 38.60
CA LYS A 811 7.22 -12.18 40.03
C LYS A 811 8.74 -12.15 40.20
N GLN A 812 9.22 -11.00 40.70
CA GLN A 812 10.45 -10.82 41.48
C GLN A 812 11.80 -11.16 40.84
N THR A 813 12.56 -10.10 40.49
CA THR A 813 13.85 -9.78 41.14
C THR A 813 14.25 -8.31 40.90
N SER A 814 15.14 -7.79 41.75
CA SER A 814 15.65 -6.40 41.79
C SER A 814 17.11 -6.35 41.30
N PRO A 815 17.69 -5.16 40.99
CA PRO A 815 18.83 -5.07 40.06
C PRO A 815 20.20 -5.32 40.69
N TYR A 816 21.17 -5.68 39.84
CA TYR A 816 22.60 -5.52 40.10
C TYR A 816 23.33 -4.94 38.88
N GLN A 817 24.55 -4.47 39.11
CA GLN A 817 25.18 -3.37 38.39
C GLN A 817 25.93 -3.76 37.10
N GLN A 818 26.27 -2.71 36.34
CA GLN A 818 27.19 -2.72 35.21
C GLN A 818 28.58 -3.27 35.60
N GLU A 819 29.25 -3.96 34.67
CA GLU A 819 30.71 -3.95 34.61
C GLU A 819 31.18 -4.07 33.15
N GLU A 820 32.24 -3.35 32.81
CA GLU A 820 32.79 -3.25 31.45
C GLU A 820 33.69 -4.45 31.13
N MET A 821 33.65 -4.96 29.89
CA MET A 821 34.80 -5.69 29.34
C MET A 821 35.05 -5.32 27.88
N LEU A 822 36.08 -4.49 27.69
CA LEU A 822 36.80 -4.32 26.43
C LEU A 822 37.35 -5.67 25.95
N GLN A 823 37.13 -6.01 24.68
CA GLN A 823 37.91 -7.03 23.98
C GLN A 823 38.58 -6.42 22.74
N GLN A 824 39.91 -6.35 22.77
CA GLN A 824 40.73 -6.28 21.56
C GLN A 824 41.18 -7.71 21.20
N PRO A 825 41.36 -8.03 19.91
CA PRO A 825 41.61 -9.39 19.46
C PRO A 825 43.05 -9.85 19.76
N LYS A 826 43.23 -11.16 19.91
CA LYS A 826 44.54 -11.81 19.84
C LYS A 826 44.58 -12.83 18.72
N GLU A 827 45.71 -12.82 18.02
CA GLU A 827 46.00 -13.63 16.85
C GLU A 827 46.25 -15.10 17.18
N GLN A 828 45.94 -15.95 16.20
CA GLN A 828 46.63 -17.21 15.85
C GLN A 828 46.99 -18.20 16.98
N LYS A 829 46.20 -19.27 17.10
CA LYS A 829 46.67 -20.61 16.68
C LYS A 829 45.55 -21.61 16.44
#